data_AF-A0A8C5E1L5-F1
#
_entry.id   AF-A0A8C5E1L5-F1
#
_cell.length_a   1.000
_cell.length_b   1.000
_cell.length_c   1.000
_cell.angle_alpha   90.00
_cell.angle_beta   90.00
_cell.angle_gamma   90.00
#
_symmetry.space_group_name_H-M   'P 1'
#
loop_
_entity.id
_entity.type
_entity.pdbx_description
1 polymer ?
#
loop_
_entity_poly.entity_id
_entity_poly.type
_entity_poly.pdbx_seq_one_letter_code
_entity_poly.pdbx_strand_id
1 'polypeptide(L)'
;MVEHADIRVVHRGGSKINFRAPVISDDSRLLLCASGECVKVYSTSTEECVHHLRAHTDVVTGVVLRPSNHLQVYSCSMDGTIRLWDFTDAILIKTYVIGQPIYSIYASAQHNGVLFITIPMLNDKTSEMFHLVAVHLQQSTEQLVEARELSVVISHVSSNPAAIAFGRAGEYLASTKGLQLEVFFLKKQKSNRFSLKEENKKGRKNTFSCVTCHPTDDCIATGHEDGQIRLWRNFSHKKEYTYSTLHWHHTTVGSLCFTPEGTNLLSGGVESVLVQWRYNQDTQRDFLPRLGAAITHVTVSPDGTLFTTTHSDNSKSCYTLTAQALLICLYCSRESIETDLLIDPRSKALVMNGKPGHLQFYSLQRDKLMYNLDIVQQEYIYQSDLQQFEVVKAAFNSSGNWLATVEREQKDAELELNLKLWAFDDQTQSFVLNTTISAPHENRITALCFSPATDSQTTTVLVSSSKDGHFKAWQLAAHTEGRDGKAIGDLLCPCWSCDFVGAYHGLVPSCCCFSADGSLLAVSFQEVVTVWSSASWELLTTLSQPPGDIRDLCFGQLSCSKYLLGTSTSNLLLCWNLLTCSLEWSTSMDISLLLADPLSENMAAFSSFSSLLSVFVFKPSEPRPIFSQKAVCSGKVMRAVFAPREEMLESCEESSQWLNRCQLYFLSQHMVNSSAAGSAQPNALIGSHHSPSAQRSSSSIREVRSSARPYTAGLPMSLTHVSSPSQLLQTPAHVLPSTSYLCSMFVRSLLISVTDNRSVTQYSYSTNTHSSAFTGFILHGSTSVPK
;
A
#
# COMPACT_ATOMS: atom_id res chain seq x y z
N MET A 1 26.59 -33.56 0.94
CA MET A 1 25.30 -33.04 0.47
C MET A 1 25.09 -31.73 1.17
N VAL A 2 25.56 -30.65 0.56
CA VAL A 2 25.34 -29.28 1.06
C VAL A 2 23.96 -28.92 0.52
N GLU A 3 22.99 -28.73 1.41
CA GLU A 3 21.69 -28.17 1.03
C GLU A 3 21.96 -26.78 0.47
N HIS A 4 21.82 -26.64 -0.85
CA HIS A 4 21.81 -25.35 -1.52
C HIS A 4 20.74 -24.50 -0.86
N ALA A 5 21.07 -23.25 -0.48
CA ALA A 5 20.08 -22.31 -0.02
C ALA A 5 19.19 -21.93 -1.21
N ASP A 6 18.17 -22.73 -1.48
CA ASP A 6 17.21 -22.48 -2.55
C ASP A 6 16.65 -21.06 -2.40
N ILE A 7 16.81 -20.24 -3.44
CA ILE A 7 16.21 -18.90 -3.51
C ILE A 7 14.71 -19.09 -3.41
N ARG A 8 14.15 -18.83 -2.22
CA ARG A 8 12.71 -18.96 -1.96
C ARG A 8 12.01 -17.68 -2.37
N VAL A 9 10.85 -17.87 -2.97
CA VAL A 9 9.94 -16.77 -3.27
C VAL A 9 9.21 -16.41 -1.99
N VAL A 10 9.49 -15.21 -1.47
CA VAL A 10 8.92 -14.71 -0.22
C VAL A 10 7.79 -13.75 -0.56
N HIS A 11 6.60 -14.05 -0.03
CA HIS A 11 5.47 -13.13 -0.05
C HIS A 11 5.80 -11.93 0.86
N ARG A 12 5.98 -10.73 0.29
CA ARG A 12 6.36 -9.52 1.07
C ARG A 12 5.17 -8.63 1.43
N GLY A 13 4.00 -8.79 0.79
CA GLY A 13 2.77 -8.13 1.24
C GLY A 13 1.74 -7.86 0.14
N GLY A 14 0.49 -7.62 0.57
CA GLY A 14 -0.54 -6.98 -0.25
C GLY A 14 -1.69 -7.87 -0.72
N SER A 15 -2.41 -8.54 0.17
CA SER A 15 -3.63 -9.25 -0.22
C SER A 15 -4.86 -8.41 0.06
N LYS A 16 -5.96 -8.64 -0.68
CA LYS A 16 -7.23 -7.94 -0.50
C LYS A 16 -7.68 -8.07 0.97
N ILE A 17 -7.70 -6.96 1.70
CA ILE A 17 -8.13 -6.89 3.13
C ILE A 17 -9.66 -6.75 3.23
N ASN A 18 -10.31 -6.37 2.13
CA ASN A 18 -11.69 -5.88 2.12
C ASN A 18 -12.77 -6.92 2.40
N PHE A 19 -12.42 -8.21 2.49
CA PHE A 19 -13.44 -9.23 2.67
C PHE A 19 -14.03 -9.26 4.08
N ARG A 20 -13.28 -8.80 5.10
CA ARG A 20 -13.65 -8.97 6.52
C ARG A 20 -13.41 -7.73 7.38
N ALA A 21 -14.21 -7.65 8.44
CA ALA A 21 -14.06 -6.64 9.47
C ALA A 21 -12.71 -6.84 10.20
N PRO A 22 -11.90 -5.78 10.35
CA PRO A 22 -10.71 -5.84 11.17
C PRO A 22 -11.09 -5.84 12.65
N VAL A 23 -10.17 -6.29 13.49
CA VAL A 23 -10.37 -6.34 14.94
C VAL A 23 -9.32 -5.48 15.64
N ILE A 24 -9.78 -4.64 16.56
CA ILE A 24 -8.91 -3.82 17.41
C ILE A 24 -8.69 -4.57 18.73
N SER A 25 -7.45 -4.56 19.22
CA SER A 25 -7.09 -5.12 20.53
C SER A 25 -7.85 -4.44 21.69
N ASP A 26 -7.99 -5.15 22.80
CA ASP A 26 -8.66 -4.61 24.00
C ASP A 26 -7.99 -3.35 24.57
N ASP A 27 -6.68 -3.19 24.33
CA ASP A 27 -5.89 -2.02 24.73
C ASP A 27 -5.86 -0.89 23.69
N SER A 28 -6.59 -1.04 22.58
CA SER A 28 -6.68 -0.10 21.46
C SER A 28 -5.36 0.30 20.79
N ARG A 29 -4.26 -0.44 21.06
CA ARG A 29 -2.93 -0.18 20.49
C ARG A 29 -2.65 -0.92 19.19
N LEU A 30 -3.31 -2.04 18.99
CA LEU A 30 -3.05 -2.95 17.90
C LEU A 30 -4.32 -3.22 17.10
N LEU A 31 -4.12 -3.41 15.81
CA LEU A 31 -5.15 -3.66 14.85
C LEU A 31 -4.80 -4.90 14.05
N LEU A 32 -5.73 -5.85 14.00
CA LEU A 32 -5.59 -7.13 13.35
C LEU A 32 -6.42 -7.12 12.07
N CYS A 33 -5.74 -7.25 10.94
CA CYS A 33 -6.35 -7.27 9.60
C CYS A 33 -6.11 -8.64 8.94
N ALA A 34 -7.19 -9.31 8.54
CA ALA A 34 -7.10 -10.48 7.67
C ALA A 34 -6.64 -10.04 6.28
N SER A 35 -5.56 -10.63 5.80
CA SER A 35 -4.91 -10.29 4.54
C SER A 35 -4.59 -11.60 3.82
N GLY A 36 -5.51 -12.09 3.00
CA GLY A 36 -5.29 -13.31 2.19
C GLY A 36 -4.96 -14.48 3.11
N GLU A 37 -3.80 -15.11 2.94
CA GLU A 37 -3.35 -16.26 3.76
C GLU A 37 -2.78 -15.87 5.14
N CYS A 38 -2.62 -14.58 5.44
CA CYS A 38 -2.01 -14.12 6.68
C CYS A 38 -2.88 -13.12 7.45
N VAL A 39 -2.64 -13.00 8.74
CA VAL A 39 -3.17 -11.89 9.54
C VAL A 39 -2.04 -10.91 9.79
N LYS A 40 -2.25 -9.65 9.43
CA LYS A 40 -1.29 -8.56 9.67
C LYS A 40 -1.69 -7.80 10.91
N VAL A 41 -0.71 -7.52 11.77
CA VAL A 41 -0.88 -6.78 13.02
C VAL A 41 -0.26 -5.40 12.85
N TYR A 42 -1.07 -4.36 12.93
CA TYR A 42 -0.65 -2.97 12.82
C TYR A 42 -0.69 -2.28 14.17
N SER A 43 0.24 -1.37 14.38
CA SER A 43 0.18 -0.43 15.49
C SER A 43 -0.73 0.75 15.15
N THR A 44 -1.66 1.09 16.05
CA THR A 44 -2.59 2.22 15.86
C THR A 44 -1.90 3.58 16.00
N SER A 45 -0.73 3.64 16.65
CA SER A 45 0.02 4.89 16.85
C SER A 45 1.05 5.15 15.75
N THR A 46 1.75 4.12 15.28
CA THR A 46 2.84 4.26 14.29
C THR A 46 2.40 3.94 12.86
N GLU A 47 1.25 3.28 12.69
CA GLU A 47 0.73 2.75 11.42
C GLU A 47 1.61 1.67 10.78
N GLU A 48 2.63 1.19 11.48
CA GLU A 48 3.54 0.19 10.95
C GLU A 48 3.01 -1.22 11.19
N CYS A 49 3.29 -2.11 10.23
CA CYS A 49 3.04 -3.54 10.39
C CYS A 49 4.07 -4.08 11.39
N VAL A 50 3.62 -4.44 12.58
CA VAL A 50 4.49 -4.98 13.64
C VAL A 50 4.75 -6.47 13.40
N HIS A 51 3.71 -7.23 13.07
CA HIS A 51 3.80 -8.68 12.92
C HIS A 51 3.00 -9.24 11.74
N HIS A 52 3.49 -10.35 11.20
CA HIS A 52 2.79 -11.18 10.22
C HIS A 52 2.51 -12.56 10.79
N LEU A 53 1.24 -12.88 11.03
CA LEU A 53 0.80 -14.21 11.47
C LEU A 53 0.61 -15.09 10.22
N ARG A 54 1.68 -15.81 9.84
CA ARG A 54 1.71 -16.66 8.64
C ARG A 54 1.74 -18.12 9.03
N ALA A 55 0.62 -18.81 8.84
CA ALA A 55 0.63 -20.26 8.88
C ALA A 55 -0.53 -20.91 8.13
N HIS A 56 -1.63 -20.20 7.86
CA HIS A 56 -2.72 -20.69 7.01
C HIS A 56 -2.25 -20.93 5.57
N THR A 57 -2.84 -21.93 4.92
CA THR A 57 -2.50 -22.31 3.54
C THR A 57 -3.49 -21.76 2.52
N ASP A 58 -4.59 -21.18 2.98
CA ASP A 58 -5.65 -20.58 2.16
C ASP A 58 -6.18 -19.32 2.86
N VAL A 59 -7.08 -18.58 2.20
CA VAL A 59 -7.60 -17.28 2.63
C VAL A 59 -8.19 -17.34 4.04
N VAL A 60 -7.72 -16.43 4.89
CA VAL A 60 -8.23 -16.17 6.24
C VAL A 60 -9.58 -15.48 6.11
N THR A 61 -10.60 -16.12 6.65
CA THR A 61 -12.01 -15.73 6.53
C THR A 61 -12.54 -15.01 7.75
N GLY A 62 -11.76 -14.89 8.83
CA GLY A 62 -12.18 -14.19 10.03
C GLY A 62 -11.11 -14.16 11.10
N VAL A 63 -11.17 -13.12 11.92
CA VAL A 63 -10.28 -12.89 13.05
C VAL A 63 -11.14 -12.43 14.21
N VAL A 64 -10.95 -12.99 15.40
CA VAL A 64 -11.70 -12.65 16.62
C VAL A 64 -10.79 -12.75 17.84
N LEU A 65 -10.82 -11.73 18.69
CA LEU A 65 -10.10 -11.76 19.98
C LEU A 65 -10.68 -12.80 20.91
N ARG A 66 -9.81 -13.41 21.73
CA ARG A 66 -10.22 -14.35 22.76
C ARG A 66 -10.75 -13.57 23.98
N PRO A 67 -12.05 -13.70 24.36
CA PRO A 67 -12.59 -12.93 25.48
C PRO A 67 -11.95 -13.22 26.84
N SER A 68 -11.35 -14.39 27.01
CA SER A 68 -10.70 -14.78 28.27
C SER A 68 -9.23 -14.36 28.39
N ASN A 69 -8.57 -13.99 27.29
CA ASN A 69 -7.19 -13.51 27.30
C ASN A 69 -6.98 -12.44 26.23
N HIS A 70 -6.68 -11.23 26.69
CA HIS A 70 -6.53 -10.03 25.87
C HIS A 70 -5.31 -10.05 24.93
N LEU A 71 -4.36 -10.99 25.10
CA LEU A 71 -3.18 -11.14 24.21
C LEU A 71 -3.38 -12.20 23.12
N GLN A 72 -4.54 -12.85 23.07
CA GLN A 72 -4.76 -13.98 22.19
C GLN A 72 -5.85 -13.72 21.15
N VAL A 73 -5.62 -14.25 19.95
CA VAL A 73 -6.56 -14.12 18.83
C VAL A 73 -6.80 -15.46 18.15
N TYR A 74 -8.04 -15.70 17.75
CA TYR A 74 -8.41 -16.78 16.84
C TYR A 74 -8.47 -16.27 15.40
N SER A 75 -7.82 -16.99 14.48
CA SER A 75 -8.00 -16.82 13.05
C SER A 75 -8.66 -18.06 12.46
N CYS A 76 -9.58 -17.90 11.50
CA CYS A 76 -10.16 -19.01 10.74
C CYS A 76 -9.86 -18.86 9.25
N SER A 77 -9.77 -19.97 8.52
CA SER A 77 -9.47 -19.98 7.09
C SER A 77 -10.34 -20.98 6.33
N MET A 78 -10.42 -20.78 5.00
CA MET A 78 -10.99 -21.73 4.05
C MET A 78 -10.22 -23.07 4.04
N ASP A 79 -9.00 -23.12 4.57
CA ASP A 79 -8.24 -24.37 4.78
C ASP A 79 -8.89 -25.34 5.78
N GLY A 80 -9.95 -24.91 6.47
CA GLY A 80 -10.69 -25.70 7.44
C GLY A 80 -10.04 -25.78 8.81
N THR A 81 -9.13 -24.85 9.11
CA THR A 81 -8.45 -24.72 10.40
C THR A 81 -8.82 -23.43 11.12
N ILE A 82 -8.85 -23.50 12.46
CA ILE A 82 -8.85 -22.34 13.35
C ILE A 82 -7.51 -22.33 14.08
N ARG A 83 -6.82 -21.20 14.06
CA ARG A 83 -5.53 -21.05 14.73
C ARG A 83 -5.62 -20.06 15.87
N LEU A 84 -5.01 -20.39 17.00
CA LEU A 84 -4.87 -19.56 18.18
C LEU A 84 -3.46 -19.00 18.20
N TRP A 85 -3.36 -17.68 18.28
CA TRP A 85 -2.11 -16.94 18.22
C TRP A 85 -1.91 -16.11 19.48
N ASP A 86 -0.64 -15.94 19.84
CA ASP A 86 -0.18 -14.79 20.60
C ASP A 86 0.23 -13.71 19.60
N PHE A 87 -0.49 -12.59 19.57
CA PHE A 87 -0.26 -11.57 18.55
C PHE A 87 0.87 -10.58 18.91
N THR A 88 1.36 -10.55 20.15
CA THR A 88 2.50 -9.69 20.52
C THR A 88 3.84 -10.29 20.14
N ASP A 89 3.94 -11.62 20.18
CA ASP A 89 5.17 -12.33 19.80
C ASP A 89 5.05 -13.05 18.44
N ALA A 90 3.86 -12.98 17.81
CA ALA A 90 3.53 -13.67 16.57
C ALA A 90 3.67 -15.20 16.63
N ILE A 91 3.42 -15.80 17.79
CA ILE A 91 3.60 -17.22 18.04
C ILE A 91 2.29 -17.97 17.82
N LEU A 92 2.34 -19.04 17.03
CA LEU A 92 1.24 -19.99 16.89
C LEU A 92 1.16 -20.88 18.14
N ILE A 93 0.07 -20.76 18.90
CA ILE A 93 -0.15 -21.53 20.12
C ILE A 93 -0.80 -22.87 19.80
N LYS A 94 -1.92 -22.85 19.06
CA LYS A 94 -2.71 -24.04 18.72
C LYS A 94 -3.34 -23.96 17.34
N THR A 95 -3.54 -25.12 16.72
CA THR A 95 -4.27 -25.30 15.47
C THR A 95 -5.39 -26.31 15.70
N TYR A 96 -6.63 -25.87 15.52
CA TYR A 96 -7.82 -26.68 15.57
C TYR A 96 -8.24 -27.08 14.16
N VAL A 97 -8.31 -28.37 13.87
CA VAL A 97 -8.71 -28.88 12.54
C VAL A 97 -10.16 -29.31 12.59
N ILE A 98 -10.99 -28.70 11.73
CA ILE A 98 -12.42 -29.03 11.58
C ILE A 98 -12.66 -29.86 10.31
N GLY A 99 -11.84 -29.66 9.27
CA GLY A 99 -11.88 -30.43 8.02
C GLY A 99 -12.92 -29.96 7.00
N GLN A 100 -13.53 -28.79 7.21
CA GLN A 100 -14.48 -28.15 6.28
C GLN A 100 -14.16 -26.66 6.15
N PRO A 101 -14.39 -26.02 4.99
CA PRO A 101 -14.09 -24.61 4.80
C PRO A 101 -14.92 -23.72 5.72
N ILE A 102 -14.25 -22.83 6.44
CA ILE A 102 -14.87 -21.96 7.44
C ILE A 102 -15.05 -20.56 6.86
N TYR A 103 -16.27 -20.02 6.92
CA TYR A 103 -16.57 -18.69 6.35
C TYR A 103 -16.49 -17.58 7.39
N SER A 104 -16.91 -17.79 8.63
CA SER A 104 -16.82 -16.77 9.68
C SER A 104 -16.69 -17.40 11.05
N ILE A 105 -16.07 -16.66 11.96
CA ILE A 105 -15.86 -17.05 13.35
C ILE A 105 -16.40 -15.96 14.28
N TYR A 106 -16.97 -16.38 15.40
CA TYR A 106 -17.45 -15.51 16.46
C TYR A 106 -17.12 -16.11 17.83
N ALA A 107 -16.82 -15.24 18.78
CA ALA A 107 -16.62 -15.59 20.18
C ALA A 107 -17.52 -14.72 21.06
N SER A 108 -18.01 -15.29 22.14
CA SER A 108 -18.80 -14.60 23.16
C SER A 108 -18.10 -14.72 24.50
N ALA A 109 -18.08 -13.63 25.28
CA ALA A 109 -17.48 -13.60 26.60
C ALA A 109 -18.19 -14.51 27.62
N GLN A 110 -19.49 -14.77 27.44
CA GLN A 110 -20.25 -15.63 28.34
C GLN A 110 -19.96 -17.12 28.12
N HIS A 111 -19.58 -17.50 26.90
CA HIS A 111 -19.37 -18.89 26.51
C HIS A 111 -17.87 -19.19 26.36
N ASN A 112 -17.14 -19.13 27.47
CA ASN A 112 -15.72 -19.47 27.49
C ASN A 112 -15.50 -20.93 27.04
N GLY A 113 -14.69 -21.11 26.01
CA GLY A 113 -14.39 -22.44 25.44
C GLY A 113 -15.34 -22.87 24.32
N VAL A 114 -16.33 -22.06 23.92
CA VAL A 114 -17.18 -22.32 22.76
C VAL A 114 -16.93 -21.26 21.69
N LEU A 115 -16.62 -21.70 20.47
CA LEU A 115 -16.53 -20.84 19.29
C LEU A 115 -17.72 -21.09 18.38
N PHE A 116 -18.31 -20.04 17.83
CA PHE A 116 -19.37 -20.16 16.83
C PHE A 116 -18.77 -19.94 15.45
N ILE A 117 -18.97 -20.89 14.55
CA ILE A 117 -18.44 -20.83 13.18
C ILE A 117 -19.51 -21.10 12.14
N THR A 118 -19.35 -20.48 10.98
CA THR A 118 -20.25 -20.68 9.85
C THR A 118 -19.63 -21.65 8.85
N ILE A 119 -20.33 -22.76 8.59
CA ILE A 119 -19.90 -23.87 7.73
C ILE A 119 -20.96 -24.10 6.64
N PRO A 120 -20.58 -24.43 5.40
CA PRO A 120 -21.54 -24.78 4.34
C PRO A 120 -22.24 -26.12 4.62
N MET A 121 -23.53 -26.20 4.29
CA MET A 121 -24.28 -27.45 4.27
C MET A 121 -23.80 -28.29 3.08
N LEU A 122 -23.42 -29.54 3.32
CA LEU A 122 -22.87 -30.46 2.31
C LEU A 122 -23.89 -30.94 1.26
N ASN A 123 -25.15 -30.51 1.32
CA ASN A 123 -26.21 -30.96 0.40
C ASN A 123 -26.69 -29.86 -0.55
N ASP A 124 -26.60 -30.19 -1.83
CA ASP A 124 -27.08 -29.53 -3.06
C ASP A 124 -26.26 -28.36 -3.67
N LYS A 125 -25.80 -28.64 -4.90
CA LYS A 125 -24.95 -27.83 -5.78
C LYS A 125 -25.58 -26.52 -6.28
N THR A 126 -26.73 -26.11 -5.75
CA THR A 126 -27.52 -24.99 -6.30
C THR A 126 -28.03 -24.00 -5.25
N SER A 127 -27.86 -24.27 -3.94
CA SER A 127 -28.15 -23.28 -2.90
C SER A 127 -27.10 -23.34 -1.80
N GLU A 128 -26.23 -22.34 -1.71
CA GLU A 128 -25.28 -22.19 -0.61
C GLU A 128 -26.04 -21.92 0.70
N MET A 129 -26.38 -23.00 1.40
CA MET A 129 -27.01 -22.95 2.71
C MET A 129 -25.90 -23.10 3.76
N PHE A 130 -25.84 -22.19 4.73
CA PHE A 130 -24.83 -22.22 5.77
C PHE A 130 -25.44 -22.55 7.13
N HIS A 131 -24.69 -23.28 7.95
CA HIS A 131 -25.00 -23.60 9.33
C HIS A 131 -24.08 -22.82 10.27
N LEU A 132 -24.65 -22.26 11.32
CA LEU A 132 -23.86 -21.79 12.46
C LEU A 132 -23.69 -22.96 13.42
N VAL A 133 -22.43 -23.32 13.68
CA VAL A 133 -22.02 -24.45 14.50
C VAL A 133 -21.25 -23.92 15.70
N ALA A 134 -21.64 -24.34 16.90
CA ALA A 134 -20.89 -24.14 18.13
C ALA A 134 -19.88 -25.29 18.29
N VAL A 135 -18.60 -24.94 18.29
CA VAL A 135 -17.45 -25.80 18.48
C VAL A 135 -16.99 -25.70 19.92
N HIS A 136 -17.00 -26.82 20.65
CA HIS A 136 -16.45 -26.87 21.99
C HIS A 136 -14.94 -27.13 21.92
N LEU A 137 -14.14 -26.16 22.39
CA LEU A 137 -12.69 -26.23 22.37
C LEU A 137 -12.20 -27.19 23.48
N GLN A 138 -11.66 -28.33 23.08
CA GLN A 138 -11.03 -29.26 24.03
C GLN A 138 -9.73 -28.66 24.59
N GLN A 139 -9.56 -28.75 25.92
CA GLN A 139 -8.34 -28.34 26.61
C GLN A 139 -7.30 -29.47 26.56
N SER A 140 -6.74 -29.73 25.38
CA SER A 140 -5.59 -30.64 25.25
C SER A 140 -4.26 -29.88 25.35
N THR A 141 -3.16 -30.57 25.67
CA THR A 141 -1.80 -30.01 25.68
C THR A 141 -1.16 -29.98 24.28
N GLU A 142 -1.79 -30.63 23.29
CA GLU A 142 -1.27 -30.73 21.93
C GLU A 142 -1.45 -29.43 21.15
N GLN A 143 -0.49 -29.15 20.26
CA GLN A 143 -0.51 -28.00 19.36
C GLN A 143 -1.52 -28.18 18.22
N LEU A 144 -1.85 -29.42 17.86
CA LEU A 144 -2.85 -29.78 16.86
C LEU A 144 -4.01 -30.50 17.56
N VAL A 145 -5.23 -30.03 17.36
CA VAL A 145 -6.42 -30.57 18.03
C VAL A 145 -7.53 -30.75 17.01
N GLU A 146 -7.99 -31.98 16.82
CA GLU A 146 -9.18 -32.23 15.98
C GLU A 146 -10.44 -31.89 16.77
N ALA A 147 -11.20 -30.90 16.30
CA ALA A 147 -12.44 -30.48 16.94
C ALA A 147 -13.61 -31.30 16.39
N ARG A 148 -13.91 -32.44 17.03
CA ARG A 148 -14.98 -33.37 16.59
C ARG A 148 -16.36 -33.07 17.17
N GLU A 149 -16.46 -32.28 18.25
CA GLU A 149 -17.72 -31.91 18.89
C GLU A 149 -18.32 -30.64 18.25
N LEU A 150 -19.12 -30.85 17.21
CA LEU A 150 -19.83 -29.80 16.46
C LEU A 150 -21.32 -29.83 16.82
N SER A 151 -21.84 -28.75 17.42
CA SER A 151 -23.27 -28.60 17.71
C SER A 151 -23.92 -27.55 16.82
N VAL A 152 -24.92 -27.92 16.03
CA VAL A 152 -25.60 -26.98 15.12
C VAL A 152 -26.54 -26.08 15.92
N VAL A 153 -26.35 -24.76 15.82
CA VAL A 153 -27.14 -23.73 16.52
C VAL A 153 -28.23 -23.17 15.61
N ILE A 154 -27.88 -22.77 14.38
CA ILE A 154 -28.83 -22.28 13.37
C ILE A 154 -28.57 -22.98 12.04
N SER A 155 -29.63 -23.52 11.44
CA SER A 155 -29.53 -24.28 10.19
C SER A 155 -29.57 -23.42 8.91
N HIS A 156 -30.00 -22.16 8.99
CA HIS A 156 -30.23 -21.31 7.82
C HIS A 156 -29.58 -19.93 7.98
N VAL A 157 -28.30 -19.85 7.68
CA VAL A 157 -27.48 -18.63 7.84
C VAL A 157 -26.99 -18.14 6.47
N SER A 158 -26.64 -16.85 6.41
CA SER A 158 -25.99 -16.20 5.27
C SER A 158 -24.48 -16.44 5.27
N SER A 159 -23.83 -16.36 4.11
CA SER A 159 -22.37 -16.38 3.97
C SER A 159 -21.68 -15.11 4.48
N ASN A 160 -22.43 -14.00 4.55
CA ASN A 160 -21.89 -12.70 4.93
C ASN A 160 -21.76 -12.59 6.46
N PRO A 161 -20.57 -12.27 7.01
CA PRO A 161 -20.37 -12.16 8.45
C PRO A 161 -21.11 -10.97 9.07
N ALA A 162 -21.37 -9.93 8.28
CA ALA A 162 -22.17 -8.78 8.71
C ALA A 162 -23.65 -9.17 8.95
N ALA A 163 -24.07 -10.39 8.59
CA ALA A 163 -25.41 -10.89 8.78
C ALA A 163 -25.63 -11.59 10.14
N ILE A 164 -24.62 -11.67 11.00
CA ILE A 164 -24.73 -12.31 12.32
C ILE A 164 -24.22 -11.35 13.41
N ALA A 165 -24.98 -11.20 14.48
CA ALA A 165 -24.58 -10.39 15.62
C ALA A 165 -25.03 -11.01 16.96
N PHE A 166 -24.18 -10.89 17.98
CA PHE A 166 -24.49 -11.31 19.35
C PHE A 166 -25.03 -10.12 20.14
N GLY A 167 -26.17 -10.30 20.81
CA GLY A 167 -26.74 -9.31 21.73
C GLY A 167 -26.49 -9.67 23.19
N ARG A 168 -26.47 -8.66 24.06
CA ARG A 168 -26.28 -8.81 25.52
C ARG A 168 -25.12 -9.73 25.91
N ALA A 169 -23.94 -9.48 25.35
CA ALA A 169 -22.74 -10.29 25.58
C ALA A 169 -22.89 -11.81 25.29
N GLY A 170 -23.94 -12.26 24.61
CA GLY A 170 -24.15 -13.67 24.25
C GLY A 170 -25.51 -14.28 24.61
N GLU A 171 -26.46 -13.52 25.18
CA GLU A 171 -27.76 -14.11 25.57
C GLU A 171 -28.63 -14.53 24.38
N TYR A 172 -28.57 -13.74 23.30
CA TYR A 172 -29.25 -14.04 22.05
C TYR A 172 -28.36 -13.70 20.85
N LEU A 173 -28.68 -14.33 19.74
CA LEU A 173 -27.99 -14.22 18.47
C LEU A 173 -29.01 -13.79 17.42
N ALA A 174 -28.68 -12.76 16.64
CA ALA A 174 -29.47 -12.35 15.49
C ALA A 174 -28.76 -12.80 14.20
N SER A 175 -29.52 -13.40 13.29
CA SER A 175 -29.06 -13.84 11.97
C SER A 175 -30.02 -13.29 10.91
N THR A 176 -29.49 -12.71 9.83
CA THR A 176 -30.28 -12.24 8.69
C THR A 176 -30.00 -13.07 7.43
N LYS A 177 -31.06 -13.42 6.70
CA LYS A 177 -30.97 -14.09 5.40
C LYS A 177 -32.09 -13.63 4.47
N GLY A 178 -31.71 -12.96 3.38
CA GLY A 178 -32.66 -12.42 2.40
C GLY A 178 -33.65 -11.46 3.06
N LEU A 179 -34.87 -11.90 3.31
CA LEU A 179 -35.95 -11.13 3.92
C LEU A 179 -36.34 -11.61 5.32
N GLN A 180 -35.57 -12.55 5.89
CA GLN A 180 -35.82 -13.16 7.18
C GLN A 180 -34.78 -12.71 8.20
N LEU A 181 -35.25 -12.28 9.37
CA LEU A 181 -34.47 -12.06 10.58
C LEU A 181 -34.81 -13.19 11.55
N GLU A 182 -33.80 -13.97 11.94
CA GLU A 182 -33.92 -15.03 12.94
C GLU A 182 -33.19 -14.62 14.21
N VAL A 183 -33.89 -14.64 15.34
CA VAL A 183 -33.32 -14.36 16.67
C VAL A 183 -33.34 -15.65 17.47
N PHE A 184 -32.16 -16.15 17.83
CA PHE A 184 -31.96 -17.37 18.60
C PHE A 184 -31.53 -17.05 20.03
N PHE A 185 -32.28 -17.54 21.02
CA PHE A 185 -31.97 -17.39 22.43
C PHE A 185 -31.17 -18.59 22.93
N LEU A 186 -29.90 -18.42 23.29
CA LEU A 186 -29.00 -19.53 23.63
C LEU A 186 -29.44 -20.28 24.90
N LYS A 187 -29.88 -19.56 25.94
CA LYS A 187 -30.39 -20.16 27.19
C LYS A 187 -31.67 -20.98 26.98
N LYS A 188 -32.53 -20.55 26.04
CA LYS A 188 -33.86 -21.16 25.81
C LYS A 188 -33.85 -22.17 24.66
N GLN A 189 -32.78 -22.21 23.84
CA GLN A 189 -32.69 -23.01 22.61
C GLN A 189 -33.92 -22.83 21.71
N LYS A 190 -34.42 -21.59 21.63
CA LYS A 190 -35.60 -21.22 20.84
C LYS A 190 -35.25 -20.12 19.86
N SER A 191 -35.68 -20.28 18.61
CA SER A 191 -35.61 -19.22 17.61
C SER A 191 -36.97 -18.59 17.32
N ASN A 192 -36.94 -17.28 17.11
CA ASN A 192 -38.04 -16.47 16.60
C ASN A 192 -37.65 -15.95 15.22
N ARG A 193 -38.50 -16.22 14.21
CA ARG A 193 -38.27 -15.78 12.83
C ARG A 193 -39.26 -14.68 12.45
N PHE A 194 -38.74 -13.60 11.91
CA PHE A 194 -39.49 -12.45 11.42
C PHE A 194 -39.22 -12.28 9.94
N SER A 195 -40.27 -12.14 9.12
CA SER A 195 -40.15 -11.93 7.68
C SER A 195 -40.75 -10.59 7.29
N LEU A 196 -40.02 -9.82 6.48
CA LEU A 196 -40.52 -8.59 5.87
C LEU A 196 -41.08 -8.86 4.47
N LYS A 197 -41.92 -7.92 3.98
CA LYS A 197 -42.40 -7.94 2.59
C LYS A 197 -41.25 -7.61 1.62
N GLU A 198 -41.21 -8.30 0.47
CA GLU A 198 -40.20 -8.13 -0.59
C GLU A 198 -40.01 -6.67 -1.01
N GLU A 199 -41.10 -5.96 -1.21
CA GLU A 199 -41.09 -4.55 -1.59
C GLU A 199 -41.70 -3.67 -0.50
N ASN A 200 -41.08 -2.51 -0.30
CA ASN A 200 -41.66 -1.44 0.51
C ASN A 200 -42.79 -0.74 -0.29
N LYS A 201 -43.63 0.09 0.35
CA LYS A 201 -44.73 0.82 -0.31
C LYS A 201 -44.31 1.69 -1.52
N LYS A 202 -43.00 1.87 -1.75
CA LYS A 202 -42.38 2.62 -2.84
C LYS A 202 -41.71 1.74 -3.93
N GLY A 203 -41.90 0.41 -3.91
CA GLY A 203 -41.30 -0.52 -4.90
C GLY A 203 -39.79 -0.77 -4.72
N ARG A 204 -39.21 -0.44 -3.55
CA ARG A 204 -37.79 -0.71 -3.23
C ARG A 204 -37.63 -2.07 -2.54
N LYS A 205 -36.54 -2.79 -2.87
CA LYS A 205 -36.20 -4.09 -2.26
C LYS A 205 -35.86 -3.94 -0.78
N ASN A 206 -36.50 -4.74 0.06
CA ASN A 206 -36.35 -4.72 1.54
C ASN A 206 -35.35 -5.76 2.08
N THR A 207 -34.50 -6.33 1.23
CA THR A 207 -33.51 -7.33 1.63
C THR A 207 -32.55 -6.79 2.68
N PHE A 208 -32.21 -7.63 3.65
CA PHE A 208 -31.29 -7.31 4.74
C PHE A 208 -29.84 -7.39 4.25
N SER A 209 -29.05 -6.35 4.50
CA SER A 209 -27.64 -6.30 4.16
C SER A 209 -26.73 -6.62 5.36
N CYS A 210 -27.04 -6.06 6.53
CA CYS A 210 -26.25 -6.22 7.75
C CYS A 210 -27.13 -6.18 9.01
N VAL A 211 -26.62 -6.72 10.12
CA VAL A 211 -27.26 -6.71 11.44
C VAL A 211 -26.24 -6.40 12.52
N THR A 212 -26.66 -5.63 13.52
CA THR A 212 -25.89 -5.41 14.74
C THR A 212 -26.82 -5.39 15.94
N CYS A 213 -26.33 -5.84 17.08
CA CYS A 213 -27.11 -5.89 18.32
C CYS A 213 -26.58 -4.83 19.27
N HIS A 214 -27.47 -4.25 20.05
CA HIS A 214 -27.08 -3.35 21.13
C HIS A 214 -26.38 -4.14 22.25
N PRO A 215 -25.32 -3.60 22.88
CA PRO A 215 -24.54 -4.32 23.89
C PRO A 215 -25.32 -4.60 25.19
N THR A 216 -26.21 -3.69 25.61
CA THR A 216 -26.93 -3.78 26.89
C THR A 216 -28.45 -3.92 26.74
N ASP A 217 -29.09 -3.03 25.97
CA ASP A 217 -30.53 -3.08 25.67
C ASP A 217 -30.95 -4.23 24.73
N ASP A 218 -32.23 -4.65 24.84
CA ASP A 218 -32.88 -5.58 23.90
C ASP A 218 -33.25 -4.86 22.59
N CYS A 219 -32.23 -4.47 21.82
CA CYS A 219 -32.39 -3.82 20.53
C CYS A 219 -31.51 -4.47 19.47
N ILE A 220 -32.08 -4.67 18.27
CA ILE A 220 -31.37 -5.16 17.09
C ILE A 220 -31.49 -4.10 16.00
N ALA A 221 -30.38 -3.64 15.45
CA ALA A 221 -30.36 -2.76 14.30
C ALA A 221 -30.10 -3.57 13.02
N THR A 222 -30.93 -3.38 11.99
CA THR A 222 -30.76 -4.04 10.69
C THR A 222 -30.62 -3.00 9.58
N GLY A 223 -29.64 -3.20 8.71
CA GLY A 223 -29.46 -2.43 7.49
C GLY A 223 -30.17 -3.11 6.32
N HIS A 224 -30.72 -2.29 5.43
CA HIS A 224 -31.46 -2.75 4.26
C HIS A 224 -30.85 -2.25 2.96
N GLU A 225 -31.19 -2.93 1.85
CA GLU A 225 -30.85 -2.47 0.51
C GLU A 225 -31.56 -1.18 0.10
N ASP A 226 -32.70 -0.84 0.73
CA ASP A 226 -33.45 0.41 0.47
C ASP A 226 -32.83 1.66 1.14
N GLY A 227 -31.70 1.50 1.83
CA GLY A 227 -31.00 2.54 2.58
C GLY A 227 -31.63 2.89 3.93
N GLN A 228 -32.63 2.14 4.36
CA GLN A 228 -33.20 2.29 5.69
C GLN A 228 -32.44 1.44 6.70
N ILE A 229 -32.35 1.94 7.92
CA ILE A 229 -31.89 1.20 9.08
C ILE A 229 -33.11 1.02 9.98
N ARG A 230 -33.40 -0.22 10.39
CA ARG A 230 -34.55 -0.53 11.25
C ARG A 230 -34.08 -1.01 12.61
N LEU A 231 -34.58 -0.39 13.67
CA LEU A 231 -34.29 -0.76 15.06
C LEU A 231 -35.45 -1.58 15.61
N TRP A 232 -35.21 -2.87 15.84
CA TRP A 232 -36.19 -3.83 16.32
C TRP A 232 -36.20 -3.89 17.84
N ARG A 233 -37.39 -3.89 18.43
CA ARG A 233 -37.65 -4.08 19.85
C ARG A 233 -38.75 -5.13 20.05
N ASN A 234 -38.84 -5.68 21.26
CA ASN A 234 -39.84 -6.67 21.68
C ASN A 234 -39.83 -8.00 20.87
N PHE A 235 -38.66 -8.43 20.39
CA PHE A 235 -38.50 -9.68 19.63
C PHE A 235 -38.56 -10.97 20.49
N SER A 236 -38.83 -10.86 21.79
CA SER A 236 -39.04 -12.00 22.68
C SER A 236 -40.30 -12.81 22.31
N HIS A 237 -41.31 -12.15 21.75
CA HIS A 237 -42.57 -12.77 21.33
C HIS A 237 -42.67 -12.83 19.80
N LYS A 238 -43.14 -13.96 19.24
CA LYS A 238 -43.28 -14.16 17.78
C LYS A 238 -44.23 -13.18 17.08
N LYS A 239 -45.13 -12.49 17.81
CA LYS A 239 -46.24 -11.70 17.21
C LYS A 239 -46.19 -10.19 17.47
N GLU A 240 -45.36 -9.70 18.39
CA GLU A 240 -45.37 -8.30 18.83
C GLU A 240 -43.98 -7.66 18.71
N TYR A 241 -43.44 -7.63 17.49
CA TYR A 241 -42.23 -6.85 17.22
C TYR A 241 -42.63 -5.43 16.82
N THR A 242 -41.86 -4.46 17.31
CA THR A 242 -41.93 -3.07 16.86
C THR A 242 -40.60 -2.69 16.23
N TYR A 243 -40.63 -1.89 15.17
CA TYR A 243 -39.41 -1.30 14.64
C TYR A 243 -39.56 0.20 14.41
N SER A 244 -38.51 0.96 14.71
CA SER A 244 -38.35 2.34 14.26
C SER A 244 -37.42 2.38 13.05
N THR A 245 -37.58 3.40 12.20
CA THR A 245 -36.82 3.53 10.96
C THR A 245 -35.96 4.78 11.01
N LEU A 246 -34.65 4.59 10.84
CA LEU A 246 -33.67 5.65 10.59
C LEU A 246 -33.38 5.67 9.09
N HIS A 247 -33.46 6.84 8.47
CA HIS A 247 -33.26 6.98 7.03
C HIS A 247 -32.37 8.18 6.71
N TRP A 248 -31.29 7.91 5.99
CA TRP A 248 -30.39 8.93 5.45
C TRP A 248 -29.69 8.39 4.19
N HIS A 249 -29.21 7.15 4.25
CA HIS A 249 -28.61 6.46 3.10
C HIS A 249 -29.63 6.32 1.95
N HIS A 250 -29.20 6.65 0.75
CA HIS A 250 -29.95 6.51 -0.49
C HIS A 250 -29.83 5.12 -1.13
N THR A 251 -28.75 4.39 -0.81
CA THR A 251 -28.40 3.07 -1.32
C THR A 251 -28.24 2.08 -0.17
N THR A 252 -27.81 0.87 -0.48
CA THR A 252 -27.62 -0.21 0.48
C THR A 252 -26.71 0.21 1.64
N VAL A 253 -27.13 -0.12 2.86
CA VAL A 253 -26.30 0.07 4.06
C VAL A 253 -25.25 -1.04 4.08
N GLY A 254 -23.97 -0.69 3.96
CA GLY A 254 -22.87 -1.65 3.88
C GLY A 254 -22.54 -2.28 5.23
N SER A 255 -22.52 -1.48 6.29
CA SER A 255 -22.17 -1.95 7.64
C SER A 255 -22.86 -1.13 8.73
N LEU A 256 -23.09 -1.78 9.87
CA LEU A 256 -23.65 -1.19 11.08
C LEU A 256 -22.86 -1.67 12.31
N CYS A 257 -22.55 -0.75 13.21
CA CYS A 257 -21.84 -1.07 14.45
C CYS A 257 -22.32 -0.18 15.60
N PHE A 258 -22.70 -0.77 16.73
CA PHE A 258 -22.93 0.00 17.96
C PHE A 258 -21.60 0.30 18.65
N THR A 259 -21.54 1.47 19.28
CA THR A 259 -20.50 1.77 20.27
C THR A 259 -20.62 0.83 21.48
N PRO A 260 -19.50 0.46 22.15
CA PRO A 260 -19.53 -0.42 23.33
C PRO A 260 -20.44 0.10 24.45
N GLU A 261 -20.56 1.42 24.60
CA GLU A 261 -21.46 2.05 25.57
C GLU A 261 -22.95 1.99 25.16
N GLY A 262 -23.24 1.73 23.87
CA GLY A 262 -24.61 1.74 23.32
C GLY A 262 -25.18 3.14 23.05
N THR A 263 -24.40 4.21 23.24
CA THR A 263 -24.86 5.59 23.08
C THR A 263 -25.04 6.00 21.63
N ASN A 264 -24.19 5.48 20.74
CA ASN A 264 -24.20 5.78 19.32
C ASN A 264 -24.23 4.50 18.45
N LEU A 265 -24.92 4.61 17.32
CA LEU A 265 -24.90 3.63 16.22
C LEU A 265 -24.14 4.25 15.04
N LEU A 266 -23.14 3.55 14.53
CA LEU A 266 -22.40 3.94 13.32
C LEU A 266 -22.97 3.19 12.12
N SER A 267 -23.11 3.89 11.00
CA SER A 267 -23.48 3.29 9.73
C SER A 267 -22.61 3.78 8.57
N GLY A 268 -22.25 2.85 7.70
CA GLY A 268 -21.47 3.12 6.49
C GLY A 268 -22.12 2.48 5.28
N GLY A 269 -21.94 3.11 4.12
CA GLY A 269 -22.51 2.64 2.86
C GLY A 269 -21.69 3.03 1.65
N VAL A 270 -22.31 2.87 0.49
CA VAL A 270 -21.71 3.14 -0.83
C VAL A 270 -21.34 4.62 -1.01
N GLU A 271 -22.03 5.51 -0.31
CA GLU A 271 -21.85 6.96 -0.35
C GLU A 271 -20.50 7.46 0.15
N SER A 272 -19.66 6.58 0.73
CA SER A 272 -18.36 6.94 1.31
C SER A 272 -18.44 7.93 2.48
N VAL A 273 -19.58 7.92 3.18
CA VAL A 273 -19.85 8.74 4.37
C VAL A 273 -20.11 7.83 5.56
N LEU A 274 -19.44 8.11 6.68
CA LEU A 274 -19.74 7.49 7.95
C LEU A 274 -20.78 8.35 8.68
N VAL A 275 -21.90 7.74 9.07
CA VAL A 275 -22.98 8.41 9.78
C VAL A 275 -23.05 7.89 11.20
N GLN A 276 -23.07 8.81 12.17
CA GLN A 276 -23.23 8.53 13.58
C GLN A 276 -24.64 8.94 14.02
N TRP A 277 -25.40 7.97 14.51
CA TRP A 277 -26.76 8.14 15.02
C TRP A 277 -26.73 8.11 16.53
N ARG A 278 -27.33 9.12 17.19
CA ARG A 278 -27.50 9.08 18.63
C ARG A 278 -28.66 8.16 18.98
N TYR A 279 -28.39 7.12 19.76
CA TYR A 279 -29.40 6.16 20.18
C TYR A 279 -30.46 6.85 21.06
N ASN A 280 -31.74 6.57 20.83
CA ASN A 280 -32.92 7.23 21.42
C ASN A 280 -33.16 8.70 21.01
N GLN A 281 -32.39 9.26 20.08
CA GLN A 281 -32.62 10.60 19.52
C GLN A 281 -32.64 10.55 18.00
N ASP A 282 -33.78 10.15 17.42
CA ASP A 282 -33.93 9.91 15.97
C ASP A 282 -33.58 11.12 15.08
N THR A 283 -33.58 12.34 15.63
CA THR A 283 -33.27 13.57 14.89
C THR A 283 -31.80 13.98 14.95
N GLN A 284 -31.02 13.50 15.93
CA GLN A 284 -29.63 13.88 16.10
C GLN A 284 -28.70 12.88 15.41
N ARG A 285 -28.00 13.36 14.38
CA ARG A 285 -27.00 12.60 13.64
C ARG A 285 -25.82 13.50 13.25
N ASP A 286 -24.64 12.93 13.34
CA ASP A 286 -23.39 13.52 12.89
C ASP A 286 -22.88 12.71 11.69
N PHE A 287 -22.12 13.33 10.79
CA PHE A 287 -21.60 12.64 9.61
C PHE A 287 -20.17 13.07 9.30
N LEU A 288 -19.38 12.12 8.80
CA LEU A 288 -18.02 12.32 8.32
C LEU A 288 -17.97 12.07 6.81
N PRO A 289 -18.03 13.12 5.98
CA PRO A 289 -18.07 12.99 4.53
C PRO A 289 -16.66 12.85 3.92
N ARG A 290 -16.62 12.47 2.63
CA ARG A 290 -15.39 12.41 1.79
C ARG A 290 -14.35 11.39 2.26
N LEU A 291 -14.79 10.23 2.78
CA LEU A 291 -13.87 9.11 2.99
C LEU A 291 -13.45 8.50 1.64
N GLY A 292 -14.20 8.76 0.57
CA GLY A 292 -13.81 8.68 -0.83
C GLY A 292 -13.59 7.28 -1.40
N ALA A 293 -14.15 6.24 -0.77
CA ALA A 293 -14.58 5.00 -1.40
C ALA A 293 -15.70 4.37 -0.56
N ALA A 294 -16.47 3.44 -1.11
CA ALA A 294 -17.60 2.81 -0.42
C ALA A 294 -17.15 2.12 0.88
N ILE A 295 -17.86 2.33 1.98
CA ILE A 295 -17.55 1.68 3.28
C ILE A 295 -18.12 0.27 3.28
N THR A 296 -17.27 -0.73 3.48
CA THR A 296 -17.65 -2.14 3.53
C THR A 296 -17.86 -2.64 4.95
N HIS A 297 -16.97 -2.29 5.90
CA HIS A 297 -17.12 -2.63 7.32
C HIS A 297 -16.80 -1.45 8.23
N VAL A 298 -17.45 -1.40 9.39
CA VAL A 298 -17.17 -0.46 10.47
C VAL A 298 -16.96 -1.26 11.76
N THR A 299 -15.86 -1.00 12.47
CA THR A 299 -15.55 -1.61 13.77
C THR A 299 -15.19 -0.51 14.77
N VAL A 300 -15.56 -0.69 16.04
CA VAL A 300 -15.28 0.25 17.14
C VAL A 300 -14.32 -0.43 18.12
N SER A 301 -13.40 0.33 18.71
CA SER A 301 -12.53 -0.17 19.77
C SER A 301 -13.34 -0.51 21.03
N PRO A 302 -12.88 -1.47 21.86
CA PRO A 302 -13.55 -1.79 23.12
C PRO A 302 -13.66 -0.62 24.11
N ASP A 303 -12.74 0.35 24.05
CA ASP A 303 -12.77 1.58 24.85
C ASP A 303 -13.70 2.67 24.27
N GLY A 304 -14.25 2.48 23.07
CA GLY A 304 -15.11 3.45 22.38
C GLY A 304 -14.40 4.69 21.82
N THR A 305 -13.07 4.78 21.95
CA THR A 305 -12.28 5.94 21.53
C THR A 305 -11.95 5.96 20.04
N LEU A 306 -11.79 4.77 19.44
CA LEU A 306 -11.40 4.58 18.05
C LEU A 306 -12.54 3.91 17.28
N PHE A 307 -12.68 4.30 16.02
CA PHE A 307 -13.48 3.56 15.06
C PHE A 307 -12.73 3.42 13.74
N THR A 308 -12.95 2.30 13.08
CA THR A 308 -12.22 1.87 11.89
C THR A 308 -13.22 1.63 10.78
N THR A 309 -13.02 2.28 9.65
CA THR A 309 -13.79 2.02 8.44
C THR A 309 -12.90 1.27 7.47
N THR A 310 -13.40 0.19 6.87
CA THR A 310 -12.75 -0.44 5.71
C THR A 310 -13.50 -0.05 4.46
N HIS A 311 -12.77 0.18 3.36
CA HIS A 311 -13.35 0.65 2.10
C HIS A 311 -13.15 -0.35 0.96
N SER A 312 -13.98 -0.27 -0.08
CA SER A 312 -13.95 -1.13 -1.27
C SER A 312 -12.64 -1.08 -2.04
N ASP A 313 -11.93 0.04 -2.00
CA ASP A 313 -10.82 0.30 -2.93
C ASP A 313 -9.48 -0.26 -2.42
N ASN A 314 -9.47 -1.04 -1.34
CA ASN A 314 -8.31 -1.50 -0.53
C ASN A 314 -7.44 -0.34 0.03
N SER A 315 -7.36 0.76 -0.71
CA SER A 315 -6.54 1.95 -0.49
C SER A 315 -7.02 2.83 0.65
N LYS A 316 -8.08 2.50 1.38
CA LYS A 316 -8.49 3.27 2.55
C LYS A 316 -9.06 2.28 3.56
N SER A 317 -8.36 2.05 4.66
CA SER A 317 -9.06 1.84 5.93
C SER A 317 -8.80 3.09 6.73
N CYS A 318 -9.81 3.94 6.90
CA CYS A 318 -9.65 5.14 7.73
C CYS A 318 -9.85 4.73 9.19
N TYR A 319 -8.82 4.90 10.00
CA TYR A 319 -8.90 4.82 11.46
C TYR A 319 -9.14 6.24 11.92
N THR A 320 -10.39 6.59 12.24
CA THR A 320 -10.62 7.90 12.84
C THR A 320 -10.52 7.72 14.35
N LEU A 321 -9.33 8.04 14.86
CA LEU A 321 -9.19 8.63 16.18
C LEU A 321 -9.88 9.99 16.14
N THR A 322 -10.63 10.31 17.18
CA THR A 322 -11.09 11.69 17.37
C THR A 322 -9.87 12.64 17.33
N ALA A 323 -9.93 13.61 16.41
CA ALA A 323 -9.04 14.77 16.19
C ALA A 323 -7.85 14.69 15.21
N GLN A 324 -7.47 13.55 14.61
CA GLN A 324 -6.52 13.56 13.48
C GLN A 324 -6.72 12.31 12.60
N ALA A 325 -6.96 12.54 11.31
CA ALA A 325 -7.19 11.50 10.32
C ALA A 325 -5.93 10.64 10.17
N LEU A 326 -6.03 9.37 10.55
CA LEU A 326 -4.93 8.40 10.52
C LEU A 326 -5.24 7.37 9.42
N LEU A 327 -4.28 7.16 8.53
CA LEU A 327 -4.53 6.64 7.19
C LEU A 327 -3.61 5.45 6.94
N ILE A 328 -4.02 4.28 7.40
CA ILE A 328 -3.37 3.03 6.99
C ILE A 328 -3.95 2.65 5.63
N CYS A 329 -3.33 3.16 4.58
CA CYS A 329 -3.56 2.67 3.22
C CYS A 329 -2.82 1.36 3.04
N LEU A 330 -3.57 0.30 2.77
CA LEU A 330 -2.97 -0.97 2.39
C LEU A 330 -3.46 -1.37 1.02
N TYR A 331 -2.51 -1.31 0.08
CA TYR A 331 -2.45 -2.17 -1.08
C TYR A 331 -3.65 -2.14 -2.06
N CYS A 332 -3.57 -1.38 -3.15
CA CYS A 332 -4.58 -1.41 -4.22
C CYS A 332 -4.14 -2.27 -5.41
N SER A 333 -4.52 -3.56 -5.50
CA SER A 333 -4.56 -4.20 -6.82
C SER A 333 -5.98 -4.14 -7.34
N ARG A 334 -6.22 -3.31 -8.35
CA ARG A 334 -7.26 -3.64 -9.32
C ARG A 334 -6.91 -4.95 -10.01
N GLU A 335 -7.92 -5.70 -10.44
CA GLU A 335 -7.75 -6.94 -11.21
C GLU A 335 -7.16 -6.68 -12.61
N SER A 336 -7.21 -5.43 -13.07
CA SER A 336 -6.54 -4.94 -14.27
C SER A 336 -5.71 -3.69 -13.94
N ILE A 337 -4.42 -3.89 -13.68
CA ILE A 337 -3.47 -2.78 -13.59
C ILE A 337 -3.09 -2.42 -15.04
N GLU A 338 -3.56 -1.25 -15.51
CA GLU A 338 -3.20 -0.77 -16.84
C GLU A 338 -1.76 -0.24 -16.88
N THR A 339 -1.31 0.43 -15.82
CA THR A 339 0.06 0.93 -15.70
C THR A 339 1.08 -0.18 -15.48
N ASP A 340 2.33 0.14 -15.76
CA ASP A 340 3.46 -0.69 -15.39
C ASP A 340 3.79 -0.52 -13.90
N LEU A 341 4.47 -1.50 -13.29
CA LEU A 341 5.04 -1.33 -11.96
C LEU A 341 6.29 -0.48 -12.08
N LEU A 342 6.34 0.61 -11.34
CA LEU A 342 7.44 1.55 -11.38
C LEU A 342 8.10 1.64 -10.02
N ILE A 343 9.33 2.13 -10.00
CA ILE A 343 10.05 2.45 -8.77
C ILE A 343 10.47 3.89 -8.87
N ASP A 344 10.19 4.66 -7.83
CA ASP A 344 10.78 5.98 -7.69
C ASP A 344 12.28 5.80 -7.38
N PRO A 345 13.19 6.27 -8.26
CA PRO A 345 14.63 6.10 -8.05
C PRO A 345 15.13 6.69 -6.73
N ARG A 346 14.42 7.67 -6.15
CA ARG A 346 14.86 8.41 -4.97
C ARG A 346 14.38 7.77 -3.68
N SER A 347 13.06 7.58 -3.56
CA SER A 347 12.46 6.97 -2.39
C SER A 347 12.56 5.44 -2.39
N LYS A 348 12.92 4.84 -3.53
CA LYS A 348 12.88 3.39 -3.80
C LYS A 348 11.49 2.78 -3.53
N ALA A 349 10.46 3.63 -3.47
CA ALA A 349 9.09 3.21 -3.27
C ALA A 349 8.56 2.59 -4.57
N LEU A 350 7.76 1.54 -4.40
CA LEU A 350 6.99 0.94 -5.47
C LEU A 350 5.83 1.86 -5.83
N VAL A 351 5.73 2.23 -7.10
CA VAL A 351 4.67 3.09 -7.62
C VAL A 351 3.72 2.26 -8.46
N MET A 352 2.44 2.39 -8.15
CA MET A 352 1.37 1.61 -8.75
C MET A 352 0.08 2.42 -8.84
N ASN A 353 -0.86 1.98 -9.68
CA ASN A 353 -2.20 2.57 -9.70
C ASN A 353 -2.91 2.34 -8.36
N GLY A 354 -3.41 3.43 -7.78
CA GLY A 354 -4.18 3.42 -6.55
C GLY A 354 -5.68 3.48 -6.83
N LYS A 355 -6.31 4.52 -6.28
CA LYS A 355 -7.69 4.91 -6.59
C LYS A 355 -7.79 5.32 -8.07
N PRO A 356 -8.98 5.27 -8.70
CA PRO A 356 -9.14 5.83 -10.04
C PRO A 356 -8.60 7.26 -10.06
N GLY A 357 -7.68 7.54 -10.99
CA GLY A 357 -7.02 8.84 -11.12
C GLY A 357 -5.85 9.12 -10.16
N HIS A 358 -5.44 8.18 -9.30
CA HIS A 358 -4.33 8.35 -8.36
C HIS A 358 -3.19 7.36 -8.57
N LEU A 359 -1.95 7.81 -8.32
CA LEU A 359 -0.79 6.94 -8.15
C LEU A 359 -0.46 6.75 -6.66
N GLN A 360 -0.17 5.51 -6.29
CA GLN A 360 0.14 5.07 -4.94
C GLN A 360 1.65 4.82 -4.81
N PHE A 361 2.30 5.45 -3.82
CA PHE A 361 3.72 5.25 -3.49
C PHE A 361 3.85 4.36 -2.25
N TYR A 362 4.36 3.15 -2.42
CA TYR A 362 4.40 2.11 -1.40
C TYR A 362 5.83 1.73 -1.00
N SER A 363 6.15 1.80 0.29
CA SER A 363 7.42 1.30 0.81
C SER A 363 7.30 -0.20 1.12
N LEU A 364 8.09 -1.01 0.41
CA LEU A 364 8.11 -2.47 0.58
C LEU A 364 8.84 -2.92 1.85
N GLN A 365 9.77 -2.11 2.36
CA GLN A 365 10.54 -2.45 3.56
C GLN A 365 9.70 -2.29 4.83
N ARG A 366 8.93 -1.19 4.92
CA ARG A 366 8.06 -0.88 6.05
C ARG A 366 6.64 -1.42 5.88
N ASP A 367 6.33 -2.01 4.72
CA ASP A 367 4.98 -2.46 4.34
C ASP A 367 3.94 -1.36 4.57
N LYS A 368 4.31 -0.11 4.22
CA LYS A 368 3.59 1.12 4.53
C LYS A 368 3.38 1.96 3.27
N LEU A 369 2.17 2.51 3.10
CA LEU A 369 1.96 3.55 2.12
C LEU A 369 2.70 4.83 2.55
N MET A 370 3.50 5.40 1.65
CA MET A 370 4.09 6.71 1.86
C MET A 370 3.09 7.83 1.58
N TYR A 371 2.58 7.92 0.35
CA TYR A 371 1.55 8.89 -0.03
C TYR A 371 0.81 8.45 -1.30
N ASN A 372 -0.34 9.08 -1.55
CA ASN A 372 -1.07 8.97 -2.81
C ASN A 372 -0.99 10.30 -3.54
N LEU A 373 -0.55 10.28 -4.79
CA LEU A 373 -0.58 11.45 -5.67
C LEU A 373 -1.89 11.47 -6.43
N ASP A 374 -2.61 12.58 -6.33
CA ASP A 374 -3.79 12.85 -7.16
C ASP A 374 -3.36 13.44 -8.50
N ILE A 375 -3.67 12.74 -9.58
CA ILE A 375 -3.21 13.11 -10.92
C ILE A 375 -4.34 13.81 -11.64
N VAL A 376 -5.55 13.23 -11.60
CA VAL A 376 -6.69 13.79 -12.33
C VAL A 376 -7.35 14.94 -11.58
N GLN A 377 -7.33 14.96 -10.25
CA GLN A 377 -8.07 15.92 -9.40
C GLN A 377 -9.59 15.83 -9.61
N GLN A 378 -10.14 14.62 -9.56
CA GLN A 378 -11.58 14.39 -9.77
C GLN A 378 -12.42 14.63 -8.51
N GLU A 379 -13.66 15.09 -8.72
CA GLU A 379 -14.69 15.07 -7.69
C GLU A 379 -15.17 13.63 -7.46
N TYR A 380 -15.02 13.15 -6.22
CA TYR A 380 -15.47 11.82 -5.82
C TYR A 380 -17.01 11.76 -5.69
N ILE A 381 -17.69 11.49 -6.80
CA ILE A 381 -19.10 11.12 -6.80
C ILE A 381 -19.16 9.64 -7.14
N TYR A 382 -19.53 8.79 -6.17
CA TYR A 382 -19.77 7.38 -6.45
C TYR A 382 -21.12 7.27 -7.17
N GLN A 383 -21.08 7.17 -8.49
CA GLN A 383 -22.19 6.73 -9.31
C GLN A 383 -21.69 5.58 -10.18
N SER A 384 -22.40 4.46 -10.19
CA SER A 384 -21.97 3.21 -10.86
C SER A 384 -21.66 3.35 -12.35
N ASP A 385 -22.15 4.42 -12.98
CA ASP A 385 -22.13 4.61 -14.43
C ASP A 385 -21.23 5.79 -14.87
N LEU A 386 -20.49 6.42 -13.93
CA LEU A 386 -19.54 7.48 -14.27
C LEU A 386 -18.22 6.85 -14.74
N GLN A 387 -17.94 6.93 -16.04
CA GLN A 387 -16.61 6.70 -16.59
C GLN A 387 -15.70 7.85 -16.14
N GLN A 388 -14.60 7.51 -15.48
CA GLN A 388 -13.64 8.45 -14.92
C GLN A 388 -12.33 8.38 -15.70
N PHE A 389 -11.53 9.45 -15.67
CA PHE A 389 -10.16 9.35 -16.19
C PHE A 389 -9.37 8.34 -15.35
N GLU A 390 -8.67 7.46 -16.05
CA GLU A 390 -7.77 6.50 -15.45
C GLU A 390 -6.34 6.79 -15.89
N VAL A 391 -5.39 6.52 -14.99
CA VAL A 391 -3.97 6.64 -15.30
C VAL A 391 -3.55 5.35 -16.00
N VAL A 392 -3.12 5.46 -17.26
CA VAL A 392 -2.82 4.30 -18.13
C VAL A 392 -1.33 4.03 -18.17
N LYS A 393 -0.51 5.08 -18.20
CA LYS A 393 0.95 4.98 -18.23
C LYS A 393 1.57 6.00 -17.30
N ALA A 394 2.67 5.63 -16.67
CA ALA A 394 3.52 6.53 -15.93
C ALA A 394 4.98 6.16 -16.20
N ALA A 395 5.88 7.14 -16.09
CA ALA A 395 7.31 6.93 -16.22
C ALA A 395 8.04 7.93 -15.32
N PHE A 396 9.15 7.52 -14.72
CA PHE A 396 10.06 8.40 -13.99
C PHE A 396 11.31 8.65 -14.84
N ASN A 397 11.92 9.82 -14.68
CA ASN A 397 13.28 10.02 -15.15
C ASN A 397 14.28 9.30 -14.24
N SER A 398 15.52 9.06 -14.71
CA SER A 398 16.53 8.32 -13.95
C SER A 398 16.90 8.94 -12.61
N SER A 399 16.77 10.27 -12.47
CA SER A 399 17.03 10.99 -11.22
C SER A 399 15.84 10.99 -10.24
N GLY A 400 14.64 10.66 -10.69
CA GLY A 400 13.37 10.83 -9.97
C GLY A 400 12.80 12.26 -9.89
N ASN A 401 13.44 13.26 -10.49
CA ASN A 401 12.99 14.67 -10.46
C ASN A 401 11.74 14.92 -11.31
N TRP A 402 11.52 14.12 -12.34
CA TRP A 402 10.39 14.25 -13.25
C TRP A 402 9.57 12.97 -13.30
N LEU A 403 8.25 13.15 -13.30
CA LEU A 403 7.26 12.10 -13.47
C LEU A 403 6.36 12.48 -14.65
N ALA A 404 6.22 11.59 -15.63
CA ALA A 404 5.26 11.70 -16.71
C ALA A 404 4.10 10.75 -16.47
N THR A 405 2.87 11.22 -16.63
CA THR A 405 1.66 10.42 -16.48
C THR A 405 0.72 10.65 -17.65
N VAL A 406 0.14 9.59 -18.17
CA VAL A 406 -0.88 9.63 -19.23
C VAL A 406 -2.22 9.25 -18.63
N GLU A 407 -3.15 10.18 -18.71
CA GLU A 407 -4.55 9.98 -18.35
C GLU A 407 -5.34 9.64 -19.61
N ARG A 408 -6.33 8.76 -19.44
CA ARG A 408 -7.27 8.41 -20.49
C ARG A 408 -8.68 8.45 -19.95
N GLU A 409 -9.55 9.14 -20.67
CA GLU A 409 -10.99 8.96 -20.55
C GLU A 409 -11.50 8.39 -21.86
N GLN A 410 -12.36 7.37 -21.76
CA GLN A 410 -13.04 6.82 -22.92
C GLN A 410 -14.54 7.02 -22.71
N LYS A 411 -15.12 7.98 -23.41
CA LYS A 411 -16.58 8.21 -23.46
C LYS A 411 -17.09 7.65 -24.78
N ASP A 412 -17.75 6.51 -24.73
CA ASP A 412 -18.26 5.80 -25.91
C ASP A 412 -17.18 5.59 -27.01
N ALA A 413 -17.20 6.45 -28.03
CA ALA A 413 -16.30 6.44 -29.20
C ALA A 413 -15.21 7.54 -29.18
N GLU A 414 -15.31 8.53 -28.28
CA GLU A 414 -14.33 9.60 -28.15
C GLU A 414 -13.27 9.22 -27.10
N LEU A 415 -12.01 9.35 -27.48
CA LEU A 415 -10.85 9.02 -26.66
C LEU A 415 -10.12 10.31 -26.32
N GLU A 416 -10.20 10.71 -25.05
CA GLU A 416 -9.46 11.87 -24.54
C GLU A 416 -8.20 11.40 -23.83
N LEU A 417 -7.05 11.98 -24.21
CA LEU A 417 -5.75 11.70 -23.60
C LEU A 417 -5.12 12.98 -23.09
N ASN A 418 -4.63 12.95 -21.86
CA ASN A 418 -3.84 14.03 -21.29
C ASN A 418 -2.48 13.50 -20.85
N LEU A 419 -1.40 14.10 -21.37
CA LEU A 419 -0.05 13.87 -20.87
C LEU A 419 0.28 14.97 -19.86
N LYS A 420 0.43 14.58 -18.59
CA LYS A 420 0.83 15.47 -17.50
C LYS A 420 2.27 15.22 -17.09
N LEU A 421 3.02 16.30 -16.90
CA LEU A 421 4.41 16.26 -16.49
C LEU A 421 4.56 16.98 -15.16
N TRP A 422 5.08 16.24 -14.18
CA TRP A 422 5.20 16.64 -12.81
C TRP A 422 6.66 16.85 -12.47
N ALA A 423 6.99 18.02 -11.93
CA ALA A 423 8.28 18.30 -11.34
C ALA A 423 8.22 17.98 -9.85
N PHE A 424 9.23 17.31 -9.34
CA PHE A 424 9.34 17.14 -7.89
C PHE A 424 9.87 18.41 -7.24
N ASP A 425 9.20 18.83 -6.18
CA ASP A 425 9.66 19.91 -5.33
C ASP A 425 10.29 19.34 -4.04
N ASP A 426 11.58 19.60 -3.87
CA ASP A 426 12.35 19.13 -2.72
C ASP A 426 11.89 19.77 -1.39
N GLN A 427 11.29 20.96 -1.43
CA GLN A 427 10.82 21.64 -0.22
C GLN A 427 9.54 20.99 0.34
N THR A 428 8.58 20.71 -0.54
CA THR A 428 7.32 20.08 -0.16
C THR A 428 7.37 18.55 -0.14
N GLN A 429 8.45 17.95 -0.66
CA GLN A 429 8.58 16.50 -0.86
C GLN A 429 7.41 15.93 -1.68
N SER A 430 6.93 16.70 -2.67
CA SER A 430 5.75 16.37 -3.45
C SER A 430 5.93 16.66 -4.93
N PHE A 431 5.15 15.99 -5.76
CA PHE A 431 5.12 16.22 -7.20
C PHE A 431 4.16 17.36 -7.52
N VAL A 432 4.68 18.43 -8.10
CA VAL A 432 3.92 19.61 -8.56
C VAL A 432 3.74 19.53 -10.07
N LEU A 433 2.52 19.76 -10.52
CA LEU A 433 2.19 19.76 -11.95
C LEU A 433 2.89 20.95 -12.63
N ASN A 434 3.68 20.67 -13.67
CA ASN A 434 4.33 21.72 -14.46
C ASN A 434 3.57 21.95 -15.78
N THR A 435 3.44 20.91 -16.60
CA THR A 435 2.79 21.04 -17.92
C THR A 435 1.73 19.97 -18.15
N THR A 436 0.61 20.41 -18.71
CA THR A 436 -0.48 19.55 -19.19
C THR A 436 -0.59 19.67 -20.71
N ILE A 437 -0.46 18.55 -21.41
CA ILE A 437 -0.62 18.48 -22.86
C ILE A 437 -1.91 17.70 -23.13
N SER A 438 -2.93 18.42 -23.60
CA SER A 438 -4.19 17.83 -24.06
C SER A 438 -4.01 17.24 -25.46
N ALA A 439 -4.52 16.03 -25.68
CA ALA A 439 -4.43 15.29 -26.94
C ALA A 439 -2.98 15.17 -27.48
N PRO A 440 -2.04 14.57 -26.72
CA PRO A 440 -0.68 14.34 -27.20
C PRO A 440 -0.63 13.46 -28.46
N HIS A 441 -1.60 12.56 -28.61
CA HIS A 441 -1.78 11.67 -29.76
C HIS A 441 -3.29 11.47 -30.03
N GLU A 442 -3.65 11.13 -31.27
CA GLU A 442 -5.05 10.87 -31.66
C GLU A 442 -5.56 9.49 -31.21
N ASN A 443 -4.63 8.59 -30.88
CA ASN A 443 -4.93 7.22 -30.47
C ASN A 443 -4.15 6.85 -29.19
N ARG A 444 -4.41 5.66 -28.65
CA ARG A 444 -3.82 5.15 -27.40
C ARG A 444 -2.29 5.12 -27.46
N ILE A 445 -1.67 5.73 -26.44
CA ILE A 445 -0.23 5.64 -26.17
C ILE A 445 0.14 4.20 -25.74
N THR A 446 1.12 3.63 -26.42
CA THR A 446 1.61 2.25 -26.22
C THR A 446 2.76 2.19 -25.21
N ALA A 447 3.74 3.08 -25.35
CA ALA A 447 4.90 3.16 -24.46
C ALA A 447 5.28 4.62 -24.16
N LEU A 448 5.93 4.80 -23.01
CA LEU A 448 6.37 6.07 -22.47
C LEU A 448 7.72 5.86 -21.80
N CYS A 449 8.77 6.56 -22.24
CA CYS A 449 10.13 6.33 -21.76
C CYS A 449 10.92 7.65 -21.67
N PHE A 450 11.61 7.87 -20.56
CA PHE A 450 12.54 8.99 -20.41
C PHE A 450 13.93 8.60 -20.92
N SER A 451 14.66 9.58 -21.47
CA SER A 451 16.08 9.45 -21.74
C SER A 451 16.85 9.30 -20.42
N PRO A 452 17.74 8.31 -20.27
CA PRO A 452 18.60 8.24 -19.10
C PRO A 452 19.58 9.41 -19.10
N ALA A 453 19.64 10.13 -17.98
CA ALA A 453 20.50 11.31 -17.86
C ALA A 453 21.94 10.88 -17.56
N THR A 454 22.83 11.01 -18.54
CA THR A 454 24.27 10.71 -18.42
C THR A 454 25.08 11.95 -18.04
N ASP A 455 24.66 13.15 -18.46
CA ASP A 455 25.37 14.40 -18.18
C ASP A 455 24.45 15.53 -17.69
N SER A 456 24.94 16.35 -16.76
CA SER A 456 24.23 17.54 -16.23
C SER A 456 23.93 18.62 -17.28
N GLN A 457 24.41 18.45 -18.53
CA GLN A 457 24.23 19.40 -19.63
C GLN A 457 23.17 18.95 -20.65
N THR A 458 22.75 17.67 -20.63
CA THR A 458 21.74 17.18 -21.57
C THR A 458 20.34 17.51 -21.05
N THR A 459 19.56 18.22 -21.86
CA THR A 459 18.13 18.45 -21.60
C THR A 459 17.40 17.11 -21.48
N THR A 460 16.55 16.97 -20.46
CA THR A 460 15.74 15.76 -20.29
C THR A 460 14.76 15.61 -21.45
N VAL A 461 14.73 14.43 -22.07
CA VAL A 461 13.82 14.07 -23.15
C VAL A 461 12.88 12.97 -22.68
N LEU A 462 11.63 13.03 -23.14
CA LEU A 462 10.59 12.03 -22.95
C LEU A 462 10.09 11.59 -24.32
N VAL A 463 9.97 10.28 -24.55
CA VAL A 463 9.40 9.74 -25.79
C VAL A 463 8.09 9.05 -25.50
N SER A 464 7.06 9.38 -26.26
CA SER A 464 5.77 8.68 -26.29
C SER A 464 5.56 8.01 -27.64
N SER A 465 5.17 6.73 -27.66
CA SER A 465 4.76 6.02 -28.86
C SER A 465 3.25 5.76 -28.83
N SER A 466 2.57 5.81 -29.97
CA SER A 466 1.12 5.66 -30.04
C SER A 466 0.63 4.80 -31.19
N LYS A 467 -0.60 4.26 -31.05
CA LYS A 467 -1.30 3.54 -32.11
C LYS A 467 -1.70 4.39 -33.31
N ASP A 468 -1.46 5.69 -33.29
CA ASP A 468 -1.65 6.59 -34.43
C ASP A 468 -0.57 6.43 -35.53
N GLY A 469 0.48 5.64 -35.28
CA GLY A 469 1.59 5.44 -36.21
C GLY A 469 2.79 6.35 -35.96
N HIS A 470 2.72 7.19 -34.92
CA HIS A 470 3.76 8.16 -34.59
C HIS A 470 4.38 7.88 -33.22
N PHE A 471 5.66 8.22 -33.10
CA PHE A 471 6.28 8.49 -31.81
C PHE A 471 6.66 9.97 -31.74
N LYS A 472 6.52 10.57 -30.55
CA LYS A 472 6.85 11.97 -30.30
C LYS A 472 7.92 12.07 -29.23
N ALA A 473 8.90 12.94 -29.47
CA ALA A 473 9.89 13.30 -28.48
C ALA A 473 9.54 14.68 -27.90
N TRP A 474 9.45 14.73 -26.58
CA TRP A 474 9.17 15.92 -25.79
C TRP A 474 10.45 16.32 -25.08
N GLN A 475 10.80 17.60 -25.14
CA GLN A 475 12.00 18.15 -24.52
C GLN A 475 11.60 19.29 -23.59
N LEU A 476 12.32 19.43 -22.49
CA LEU A 476 12.20 20.61 -21.64
C LEU A 476 12.79 21.82 -22.36
N ALA A 477 11.94 22.76 -22.79
CA ALA A 477 12.38 23.96 -23.47
C ALA A 477 13.16 24.86 -22.49
N ALA A 478 14.41 25.19 -22.83
CA ALA A 478 15.16 26.24 -22.17
C ALA A 478 14.63 27.61 -22.62
N HIS A 479 14.49 28.53 -21.67
CA HIS A 479 13.94 29.89 -21.80
C HIS A 479 13.99 30.50 -23.22
N THR A 480 12.82 30.68 -23.84
CA THR A 480 12.70 31.61 -24.97
C THR A 480 12.55 33.02 -24.41
N GLU A 481 13.58 33.85 -24.56
CA GLU A 481 13.42 35.30 -24.49
C GLU A 481 12.41 35.71 -25.58
N GLY A 482 11.25 36.23 -25.16
CA GLY A 482 10.25 36.74 -26.07
C GLY A 482 10.82 37.86 -26.95
N ARG A 483 10.37 37.92 -28.21
CA ARG A 483 10.78 38.91 -29.23
C ARG A 483 10.55 40.39 -28.86
N ASP A 484 9.86 40.66 -27.76
CA ASP A 484 9.76 41.98 -27.16
C ASP A 484 10.54 41.96 -25.85
N GLY A 485 11.68 42.65 -25.81
CA GLY A 485 12.60 42.75 -24.67
C GLY A 485 12.01 43.45 -23.44
N LYS A 486 10.88 42.97 -22.94
CA LYS A 486 10.31 43.27 -21.64
C LYS A 486 10.07 41.95 -20.94
N ALA A 487 10.96 41.64 -20.00
CA ALA A 487 10.68 40.65 -18.97
C ALA A 487 9.39 41.08 -18.25
N ILE A 488 8.29 40.41 -18.56
CA ILE A 488 7.09 40.46 -17.72
C ILE A 488 7.49 39.68 -16.47
N GLY A 489 7.61 40.38 -15.34
CA GLY A 489 7.89 39.78 -14.06
C GLY A 489 6.80 38.80 -13.67
N ASP A 490 7.11 37.51 -13.80
CA ASP A 490 6.82 36.41 -12.88
C ASP A 490 7.58 35.19 -13.43
N LEU A 491 8.13 34.35 -12.54
CA LEU A 491 9.03 33.24 -12.89
C LEU A 491 8.50 32.39 -14.06
N LEU A 492 9.13 32.48 -15.24
CA LEU A 492 8.88 31.56 -16.35
C LEU A 492 9.47 30.19 -16.00
N CYS A 493 8.64 29.31 -15.43
CA CYS A 493 8.99 27.92 -15.19
C CYS A 493 9.29 27.21 -16.53
N PRO A 494 10.27 26.30 -16.59
CA PRO A 494 10.60 25.59 -17.81
C PRO A 494 9.43 24.68 -18.20
N CYS A 495 8.99 24.78 -19.46
CA CYS A 495 7.86 24.02 -19.99
C CYS A 495 8.31 22.95 -20.97
N TRP A 496 7.52 21.89 -21.10
CA TRP A 496 7.77 20.82 -22.06
C TRP A 496 7.11 21.13 -23.40
N SER A 497 7.84 20.92 -24.49
CA SER A 497 7.35 21.06 -25.85
C SER A 497 7.71 19.84 -26.70
N CYS A 498 6.92 19.59 -27.74
CA CYS A 498 7.24 18.56 -28.73
C CYS A 498 8.41 19.04 -29.59
N ASP A 499 9.52 18.32 -29.56
CA ASP A 499 10.72 18.59 -30.37
C ASP A 499 10.65 17.84 -31.71
N PHE A 500 10.29 16.55 -31.67
CA PHE A 500 10.29 15.69 -32.85
C PHE A 500 9.06 14.80 -32.96
N VAL A 501 8.65 14.50 -34.19
CA VAL A 501 7.60 13.54 -34.52
C VAL A 501 8.18 12.55 -35.54
N GLY A 502 8.33 11.30 -35.12
CA GLY A 502 8.82 10.22 -35.97
C GLY A 502 7.72 9.28 -36.43
N ALA A 503 7.86 8.77 -37.65
CA ALA A 503 7.03 7.71 -38.22
C ALA A 503 7.87 6.85 -39.15
N TYR A 504 7.47 5.59 -39.33
CA TYR A 504 8.16 4.67 -40.22
C TYR A 504 7.16 3.89 -41.06
N HIS A 505 7.13 4.16 -42.37
CA HIS A 505 6.29 3.49 -43.38
C HIS A 505 4.80 3.32 -43.03
N GLY A 506 4.22 4.18 -42.18
CA GLY A 506 2.84 4.03 -41.73
C GLY A 506 2.58 2.81 -40.85
N LEU A 507 3.64 2.16 -40.35
CA LEU A 507 3.55 1.07 -39.39
C LEU A 507 3.26 1.64 -38.00
N VAL A 508 2.60 0.83 -37.17
CA VAL A 508 2.22 1.24 -35.83
C VAL A 508 3.33 0.92 -34.83
N PRO A 509 3.83 1.88 -34.04
CA PRO A 509 4.84 1.62 -33.04
C PRO A 509 4.28 0.89 -31.80
N SER A 510 4.93 -0.19 -31.38
CA SER A 510 4.47 -1.02 -30.24
C SER A 510 5.20 -0.71 -28.94
N CYS A 511 6.53 -0.57 -28.93
CA CYS A 511 7.30 -0.22 -27.76
C CYS A 511 8.52 0.65 -28.11
N CYS A 512 9.03 1.35 -27.10
CA CYS A 512 10.22 2.18 -27.20
C CYS A 512 11.12 1.97 -25.98
N CYS A 513 12.43 2.02 -26.19
CA CYS A 513 13.41 1.96 -25.11
C CYS A 513 14.67 2.74 -25.48
N PHE A 514 15.28 3.38 -24.49
CA PHE A 514 16.58 4.02 -24.64
C PHE A 514 17.71 3.05 -24.30
N SER A 515 18.83 3.25 -24.97
CA SER A 515 20.13 2.70 -24.57
C SER A 515 20.55 3.20 -23.18
N ALA A 516 21.43 2.46 -22.52
CA ALA A 516 21.91 2.77 -21.16
C ALA A 516 22.56 4.16 -21.03
N ASP A 517 23.22 4.63 -22.10
CA ASP A 517 23.88 5.93 -22.16
C ASP A 517 22.97 7.06 -22.69
N GLY A 518 21.76 6.72 -23.17
CA GLY A 518 20.79 7.66 -23.73
C GLY A 518 21.07 8.11 -25.15
N SER A 519 22.12 7.60 -25.80
CA SER A 519 22.54 8.05 -27.14
C SER A 519 21.62 7.52 -28.25
N LEU A 520 21.12 6.29 -28.07
CA LEU A 520 20.26 5.58 -29.01
C LEU A 520 18.86 5.38 -28.45
N LEU A 521 17.86 5.53 -29.32
CA LEU A 521 16.47 5.14 -29.09
C LEU A 521 16.11 3.99 -30.03
N ALA A 522 15.64 2.87 -29.48
CA ALA A 522 15.03 1.80 -30.27
C ALA A 522 13.50 1.91 -30.20
N VAL A 523 12.86 1.85 -31.36
CA VAL A 523 11.40 1.82 -31.51
C VAL A 523 11.01 0.64 -32.38
N SER A 524 10.12 -0.23 -31.88
CA SER A 524 9.54 -1.31 -32.69
C SER A 524 8.32 -0.80 -33.45
N PHE A 525 8.28 -1.13 -34.73
CA PHE A 525 7.18 -0.92 -35.64
C PHE A 525 6.73 -2.29 -36.15
N GLN A 526 5.73 -2.89 -35.47
CA GLN A 526 5.26 -4.26 -35.77
C GLN A 526 6.43 -5.27 -35.81
N GLU A 527 6.81 -5.77 -36.98
CA GLU A 527 7.89 -6.77 -37.17
C GLU A 527 9.30 -6.14 -37.26
N VAL A 528 9.41 -4.81 -37.41
CA VAL A 528 10.69 -4.12 -37.65
C VAL A 528 11.11 -3.34 -36.42
N VAL A 529 12.38 -3.44 -36.03
CA VAL A 529 12.97 -2.52 -35.05
C VAL A 529 13.75 -1.43 -35.77
N THR A 530 13.52 -0.19 -35.38
CA THR A 530 14.25 0.98 -35.87
C THR A 530 15.10 1.55 -34.75
N VAL A 531 16.34 1.94 -35.06
CA VAL A 531 17.27 2.56 -34.09
C VAL A 531 17.57 3.98 -34.56
N TRP A 532 17.35 4.94 -33.67
CA TRP A 532 17.44 6.38 -33.92
C TRP A 532 18.52 7.01 -33.03
N SER A 533 19.19 8.04 -33.53
CA SER A 533 20.04 8.92 -32.74
C SER A 533 19.17 9.84 -31.87
N SER A 534 19.40 9.89 -30.55
CA SER A 534 18.63 10.76 -29.65
C SER A 534 19.01 12.25 -29.78
N ALA A 535 20.17 12.57 -30.37
CA ALA A 535 20.64 13.95 -30.50
C ALA A 535 20.17 14.62 -31.80
N SER A 536 20.09 13.86 -32.89
CA SER A 536 19.73 14.36 -34.23
C SER A 536 18.40 13.84 -34.75
N TRP A 537 17.77 12.87 -34.07
CA TRP A 537 16.57 12.16 -34.53
C TRP A 537 16.71 11.53 -35.92
N GLU A 538 17.94 11.19 -36.31
CA GLU A 538 18.22 10.49 -37.56
C GLU A 538 18.08 8.98 -37.37
N LEU A 539 17.49 8.31 -38.37
CA LEU A 539 17.39 6.86 -38.43
C LEU A 539 18.76 6.27 -38.76
N LEU A 540 19.33 5.49 -37.85
CA LEU A 540 20.65 4.88 -38.00
C LEU A 540 20.56 3.51 -38.68
N THR A 541 19.72 2.62 -38.15
CA THR A 541 19.62 1.24 -38.62
C THR A 541 18.23 0.67 -38.46
N THR A 542 17.90 -0.32 -39.30
CA THR A 542 16.67 -1.10 -39.21
C THR A 542 17.02 -2.58 -39.06
N LEU A 543 16.34 -3.26 -38.13
CA LEU A 543 16.52 -4.68 -37.84
C LEU A 543 15.20 -5.40 -38.19
N SER A 544 15.25 -6.29 -39.18
CA SER A 544 14.06 -6.95 -39.73
C SER A 544 14.26 -8.47 -39.86
N GLN A 545 14.27 -9.19 -38.73
CA GLN A 545 14.34 -10.66 -38.68
C GLN A 545 13.79 -11.15 -37.32
N PRO A 546 13.13 -12.33 -37.18
CA PRO A 546 12.29 -13.17 -38.05
C PRO A 546 10.76 -12.82 -37.84
N PRO A 547 9.74 -13.60 -38.28
CA PRO A 547 8.37 -13.08 -38.41
C PRO A 547 7.62 -12.96 -37.08
N GLY A 548 6.75 -11.95 -37.01
CA GLY A 548 5.87 -11.67 -35.88
C GLY A 548 6.13 -10.33 -35.21
N ASP A 549 5.04 -9.68 -34.79
CA ASP A 549 5.08 -8.39 -34.13
C ASP A 549 5.89 -8.44 -32.84
N ILE A 550 6.73 -7.43 -32.64
CA ILE A 550 7.56 -7.27 -31.45
C ILE A 550 6.70 -6.70 -30.33
N ARG A 551 6.71 -7.39 -29.18
CA ARG A 551 5.93 -7.05 -28.00
C ARG A 551 6.72 -6.13 -27.07
N ASP A 552 7.87 -6.61 -26.59
CA ASP A 552 8.75 -5.86 -25.69
C ASP A 552 10.12 -5.69 -26.32
N LEU A 553 10.76 -4.55 -26.03
CA LEU A 553 12.14 -4.24 -26.39
C LEU A 553 12.89 -3.81 -25.14
N CYS A 554 14.13 -4.29 -24.98
CA CYS A 554 14.97 -3.92 -23.86
C CYS A 554 16.45 -3.97 -24.23
N PHE A 555 17.19 -2.91 -23.91
CA PHE A 555 18.64 -2.91 -24.02
C PHE A 555 19.28 -3.66 -22.86
N GLY A 556 20.39 -4.35 -23.14
CA GLY A 556 21.28 -4.81 -22.08
C GLY A 556 21.93 -3.62 -21.36
N GLN A 557 22.44 -3.87 -20.15
CA GLN A 557 23.07 -2.85 -19.31
C GLN A 557 24.56 -3.13 -19.12
N LEU A 558 25.32 -2.10 -18.75
CA LEU A 558 26.76 -2.17 -18.47
C LEU A 558 27.56 -2.79 -19.64
N SER A 559 28.28 -3.90 -19.41
CA SER A 559 29.09 -4.58 -20.44
C SER A 559 28.25 -5.16 -21.59
N CYS A 560 26.95 -5.36 -21.34
CA CYS A 560 25.98 -5.90 -22.30
C CYS A 560 25.19 -4.80 -23.03
N SER A 561 25.59 -3.52 -22.94
CA SER A 561 24.91 -2.38 -23.59
C SER A 561 24.81 -2.49 -25.11
N LYS A 562 25.72 -3.25 -25.74
CA LYS A 562 25.71 -3.52 -27.19
C LYS A 562 24.57 -4.43 -27.65
N TYR A 563 23.89 -5.10 -26.72
CA TYR A 563 22.83 -6.05 -27.02
C TYR A 563 21.45 -5.41 -26.90
N LEU A 564 20.62 -5.63 -27.90
CA LEU A 564 19.21 -5.30 -27.90
C LEU A 564 18.41 -6.60 -27.90
N LEU A 565 17.47 -6.75 -26.97
CA LEU A 565 16.59 -7.90 -26.92
C LEU A 565 15.18 -7.52 -27.29
N GLY A 566 14.50 -8.43 -27.99
CA GLY A 566 13.09 -8.30 -28.34
C GLY A 566 12.34 -9.61 -28.18
N THR A 567 11.09 -9.50 -27.74
CA THR A 567 10.15 -10.63 -27.69
C THR A 567 9.17 -10.53 -28.85
N SER A 568 8.94 -11.62 -29.57
CA SER A 568 7.95 -11.66 -30.65
C SER A 568 6.63 -12.29 -30.20
N THR A 569 5.55 -11.97 -30.91
CA THR A 569 4.26 -12.67 -30.79
C THR A 569 4.33 -14.14 -31.22
N SER A 570 5.34 -14.52 -32.00
CA SER A 570 5.64 -15.90 -32.40
C SER A 570 6.39 -16.71 -31.32
N ASN A 571 6.43 -16.21 -30.08
CA ASN A 571 7.10 -16.84 -28.93
C ASN A 571 8.61 -17.03 -29.15
N LEU A 572 9.26 -16.05 -29.78
CA LEU A 572 10.71 -16.01 -29.93
C LEU A 572 11.30 -14.90 -29.05
N LEU A 573 12.40 -15.23 -28.38
CA LEU A 573 13.31 -14.25 -27.78
C LEU A 573 14.49 -14.04 -28.73
N LEU A 574 14.73 -12.79 -29.09
CA LEU A 574 15.74 -12.39 -30.05
C LEU A 574 16.79 -11.54 -29.33
N CYS A 575 18.07 -11.80 -29.60
CA CYS A 575 19.17 -10.96 -29.15
C CYS A 575 19.94 -10.44 -30.37
N TRP A 576 19.86 -9.14 -30.61
CA TRP A 576 20.62 -8.44 -31.65
C TRP A 576 21.88 -7.84 -31.06
N ASN A 577 22.98 -7.95 -31.79
CA ASN A 577 24.20 -7.22 -31.51
C ASN A 577 24.24 -5.96 -32.39
N LEU A 578 24.22 -4.80 -31.76
CA LEU A 578 24.14 -3.50 -32.45
C LEU A 578 25.46 -3.10 -33.12
N LEU A 579 26.59 -3.68 -32.70
CA LEU A 579 27.89 -3.42 -33.35
C LEU A 579 28.00 -4.16 -34.68
N THR A 580 27.42 -5.36 -34.77
CA THR A 580 27.42 -6.17 -36.00
C THR A 580 26.14 -6.00 -36.83
N CYS A 581 25.14 -5.31 -36.28
CA CYS A 581 23.78 -5.20 -36.83
C CYS A 581 23.18 -6.55 -37.21
N SER A 582 23.47 -7.59 -36.44
CA SER A 582 23.06 -8.97 -36.72
C SER A 582 22.42 -9.63 -35.51
N LEU A 583 21.55 -10.62 -35.76
CA LEU A 583 21.02 -11.49 -34.72
C LEU A 583 22.15 -12.40 -34.20
N GLU A 584 22.45 -12.34 -32.90
CA GLU A 584 23.50 -13.19 -32.29
C GLU A 584 22.94 -14.56 -31.91
N TRP A 585 21.76 -14.58 -31.29
CA TRP A 585 21.05 -15.81 -30.97
C TRP A 585 19.53 -15.57 -30.91
N SER A 586 18.78 -16.66 -31.09
CA SER A 586 17.34 -16.70 -30.89
C SER A 586 16.92 -17.98 -30.18
N THR A 587 15.91 -17.88 -29.31
CA THR A 587 15.36 -19.02 -28.58
C THR A 587 13.83 -19.00 -28.62
N SER A 588 13.20 -20.18 -28.72
CA SER A 588 11.75 -20.31 -28.70
C SER A 588 11.26 -20.42 -27.26
N MET A 589 10.71 -19.33 -26.73
CA MET A 589 10.14 -19.24 -25.38
C MET A 589 8.92 -18.34 -25.39
N ASP A 590 7.79 -18.82 -24.85
CA ASP A 590 6.60 -17.98 -24.63
C ASP A 590 6.85 -17.07 -23.42
N ILE A 591 7.34 -15.85 -23.70
CA ILE A 591 7.70 -14.86 -22.70
C ILE A 591 6.55 -13.86 -22.57
N SER A 592 6.03 -13.73 -21.36
CA SER A 592 4.99 -12.76 -21.05
C SER A 592 5.54 -11.36 -20.74
N LEU A 593 6.76 -11.29 -20.20
CA LEU A 593 7.41 -10.04 -19.81
C LEU A 593 8.94 -10.22 -19.79
N LEU A 594 9.65 -9.24 -20.34
CA LEU A 594 11.11 -9.14 -20.33
C LEU A 594 11.56 -7.87 -19.60
N LEU A 595 12.52 -7.99 -18.69
CA LEU A 595 13.07 -6.86 -17.93
C LEU A 595 14.59 -6.94 -17.84
N ALA A 596 15.27 -5.81 -18.03
CA ALA A 596 16.67 -5.65 -17.66
C ALA A 596 16.80 -5.16 -16.22
N ASP A 597 17.82 -5.63 -15.51
CA ASP A 597 18.22 -5.06 -14.24
C ASP A 597 18.98 -3.74 -14.48
N PRO A 598 18.54 -2.59 -13.95
CA PRO A 598 19.22 -1.31 -14.14
C PRO A 598 20.65 -1.26 -13.58
N LEU A 599 20.98 -2.07 -12.55
CA LEU A 599 22.26 -2.00 -11.84
C LEU A 599 23.20 -3.18 -12.13
N SER A 600 22.75 -4.16 -12.92
CA SER A 600 23.54 -5.35 -13.26
C SER A 600 23.42 -5.71 -14.74
N GLU A 601 24.21 -6.68 -15.18
CA GLU A 601 24.19 -7.17 -16.57
C GLU A 601 23.05 -8.15 -16.84
N ASN A 602 22.26 -8.48 -15.82
CA ASN A 602 21.31 -9.57 -15.86
C ASN A 602 19.94 -9.10 -16.38
N MET A 603 19.22 -10.02 -17.00
CA MET A 603 17.84 -9.82 -17.44
C MET A 603 16.96 -10.93 -16.91
N ALA A 604 15.72 -10.60 -16.58
CA ALA A 604 14.68 -11.55 -16.19
C ALA A 604 13.65 -11.71 -17.31
N ALA A 605 13.37 -12.96 -17.68
CA ALA A 605 12.28 -13.35 -18.54
C ALA A 605 11.27 -14.19 -17.77
N PHE A 606 10.00 -13.81 -17.87
CA PHE A 606 8.88 -14.56 -17.30
C PHE A 606 8.22 -15.38 -18.40
N SER A 607 8.10 -16.69 -18.20
CA SER A 607 7.41 -17.58 -19.15
C SER A 607 6.18 -18.20 -18.51
N SER A 608 5.08 -18.21 -19.27
CA SER A 608 3.81 -18.84 -18.87
C SER A 608 3.57 -20.13 -19.64
N PHE A 609 4.41 -21.14 -19.45
CA PHE A 609 4.14 -22.47 -20.01
C PHE A 609 3.14 -23.22 -19.13
N SER A 610 2.09 -23.80 -19.72
CA SER A 610 1.10 -24.64 -19.03
C SER A 610 0.50 -24.05 -17.74
N SER A 611 0.09 -22.76 -17.78
CA SER A 611 -0.50 -21.99 -16.65
C SER A 611 0.34 -21.86 -15.38
N LEU A 612 1.59 -22.35 -15.41
CA LEU A 612 2.57 -22.24 -14.33
C LEU A 612 3.62 -21.21 -14.72
N LEU A 613 3.88 -20.28 -13.81
CA LEU A 613 4.90 -19.27 -14.01
C LEU A 613 6.29 -19.85 -13.82
N SER A 614 7.17 -19.63 -14.78
CA SER A 614 8.60 -19.89 -14.65
C SER A 614 9.40 -18.62 -14.84
N VAL A 615 10.39 -18.39 -13.96
CA VAL A 615 11.28 -17.22 -14.00
C VAL A 615 12.65 -17.69 -14.47
N PHE A 616 13.20 -17.00 -15.46
CA PHE A 616 14.54 -17.22 -15.98
C PHE A 616 15.36 -15.94 -15.84
N VAL A 617 16.56 -16.03 -15.26
CA VAL A 617 17.52 -14.92 -15.21
C VAL A 617 18.75 -15.31 -16.00
N PHE A 618 19.20 -14.46 -16.91
CA PHE A 618 20.29 -14.73 -17.84
C PHE A 618 21.05 -13.44 -18.19
N LYS A 619 22.23 -13.60 -18.78
CA LYS A 619 23.01 -12.50 -19.37
C LYS A 619 22.79 -12.47 -20.88
N PRO A 620 22.60 -11.30 -21.51
CA PRO A 620 22.45 -11.21 -22.97
C PRO A 620 23.57 -11.87 -23.78
N SER A 621 24.80 -11.82 -23.25
CA SER A 621 25.98 -12.43 -23.88
C SER A 621 25.95 -13.96 -23.91
N GLU A 622 25.18 -14.59 -23.03
CA GLU A 622 25.13 -16.04 -22.86
C GLU A 622 23.69 -16.54 -22.96
N PRO A 623 23.35 -17.40 -23.94
CA PRO A 623 21.98 -17.89 -24.11
C PRO A 623 21.53 -18.85 -23.00
N ARG A 624 22.40 -19.19 -22.03
CA ARG A 624 22.10 -20.11 -20.93
C ARG A 624 21.64 -19.32 -19.70
N PRO A 625 20.53 -19.72 -19.05
CA PRO A 625 20.07 -19.05 -17.84
C PRO A 625 21.01 -19.34 -16.67
N ILE A 626 21.33 -18.29 -15.91
CA ILE A 626 22.06 -18.34 -14.64
C ILE A 626 21.14 -18.92 -13.55
N PHE A 627 19.86 -18.54 -13.58
CA PHE A 627 18.85 -19.00 -12.64
C PHE A 627 17.56 -19.37 -13.37
N SER A 628 16.97 -20.51 -12.99
CA SER A 628 15.66 -20.93 -13.48
C SER A 628 14.84 -21.50 -12.34
N GLN A 629 13.67 -20.91 -12.09
CA GLN A 629 12.69 -21.45 -11.15
C GLN A 629 11.41 -21.76 -11.89
N LYS A 630 11.01 -23.03 -11.87
CA LYS A 630 9.77 -23.51 -12.51
C LYS A 630 8.64 -23.53 -11.49
N ALA A 631 7.42 -23.26 -11.96
CA ALA A 631 6.19 -23.35 -11.18
C ALA A 631 6.19 -22.50 -9.90
N VAL A 632 6.59 -21.23 -10.03
CA VAL A 632 6.63 -20.27 -8.91
C VAL A 632 5.22 -19.95 -8.41
N CYS A 633 4.28 -19.74 -9.34
CA CYS A 633 2.90 -19.38 -9.06
C CYS A 633 1.97 -19.93 -10.15
N SER A 634 0.69 -20.09 -9.83
CA SER A 634 -0.36 -20.28 -10.83
C SER A 634 -0.75 -18.93 -11.45
N GLY A 635 -0.99 -18.92 -12.76
CA GLY A 635 -1.42 -17.73 -13.50
C GLY A 635 -0.31 -16.99 -14.25
N LYS A 636 -0.71 -15.94 -14.98
CA LYS A 636 0.20 -15.09 -15.77
C LYS A 636 0.71 -13.91 -14.92
N VAL A 637 1.97 -13.52 -15.13
CA VAL A 637 2.52 -12.29 -14.55
C VAL A 637 1.92 -11.11 -15.30
N MET A 638 1.32 -10.21 -14.54
CA MET A 638 0.76 -8.97 -15.09
C MET A 638 1.86 -7.93 -15.25
N ARG A 639 2.71 -7.71 -14.23
CA ARG A 639 3.80 -6.73 -14.23
C ARG A 639 4.93 -7.19 -13.30
N ALA A 640 6.15 -6.74 -13.55
CA ALA A 640 7.29 -6.94 -12.68
C ALA A 640 8.25 -5.74 -12.75
N VAL A 641 9.13 -5.61 -11.77
CA VAL A 641 10.15 -4.56 -11.69
C VAL A 641 11.34 -4.99 -10.85
N PHE A 642 12.53 -4.55 -11.23
CA PHE A 642 13.75 -4.67 -10.43
C PHE A 642 13.89 -3.46 -9.50
N ALA A 643 13.93 -3.70 -8.19
CA ALA A 643 14.16 -2.67 -7.20
C ALA A 643 15.60 -2.69 -6.68
N PRO A 644 16.30 -1.55 -6.66
CA PRO A 644 17.60 -1.46 -6.02
C PRO A 644 17.47 -1.66 -4.51
N ARG A 645 18.40 -2.41 -3.91
CA ARG A 645 18.49 -2.55 -2.46
C ARG A 645 19.05 -1.29 -1.82
N GLU A 646 18.77 -1.10 -0.54
CA GLU A 646 19.46 -0.10 0.29
C GLU A 646 20.80 -0.62 0.79
N GLU A 647 20.82 -1.88 1.23
CA GLU A 647 22.01 -2.57 1.71
C GLU A 647 22.39 -3.70 0.75
N MET A 648 23.67 -3.76 0.37
CA MET A 648 24.21 -4.84 -0.45
C MET A 648 24.30 -6.12 0.39
N LEU A 649 23.95 -7.25 -0.20
CA LEU A 649 24.23 -8.55 0.41
C LEU A 649 25.69 -8.91 0.17
N GLU A 650 26.50 -8.92 1.23
CA GLU A 650 27.94 -9.20 1.16
C GLU A 650 28.28 -10.70 1.05
N SER A 651 27.32 -11.60 1.36
CA SER A 651 27.53 -13.05 1.34
C SER A 651 26.38 -13.77 0.64
N CYS A 652 26.53 -14.04 -0.66
CA CYS A 652 25.58 -14.81 -1.46
C CYS A 652 26.29 -15.91 -2.26
N GLU A 653 25.66 -17.09 -2.33
CA GLU A 653 26.07 -18.19 -3.21
C GLU A 653 26.11 -17.71 -4.68
N GLU A 654 26.97 -18.30 -5.52
CA GLU A 654 27.15 -17.91 -6.94
C GLU A 654 25.81 -17.82 -7.73
N SER A 655 24.86 -18.72 -7.44
CA SER A 655 23.52 -18.74 -8.07
C SER A 655 22.61 -17.57 -7.67
N SER A 656 22.91 -16.91 -6.55
CA SER A 656 22.11 -15.83 -5.95
C SER A 656 22.76 -14.44 -6.05
N GLN A 657 23.98 -14.36 -6.61
CA GLN A 657 24.73 -13.11 -6.74
C GLN A 657 23.99 -12.03 -7.56
N TRP A 658 23.12 -12.45 -8.48
CA TRP A 658 22.29 -11.51 -9.25
C TRP A 658 21.29 -10.72 -8.40
N LEU A 659 21.00 -11.17 -7.17
CA LEU A 659 20.13 -10.47 -6.20
C LEU A 659 20.89 -9.55 -5.24
N ASN A 660 22.22 -9.42 -5.36
CA ASN A 660 23.03 -8.66 -4.39
C ASN A 660 22.70 -7.17 -4.38
N ARG A 661 22.44 -6.61 -5.55
CA ARG A 661 22.16 -5.18 -5.75
C ARG A 661 20.68 -4.88 -5.94
N CYS A 662 19.94 -5.83 -6.51
CA CYS A 662 18.53 -5.64 -6.85
C CYS A 662 17.65 -6.78 -6.33
N GLN A 663 16.38 -6.49 -6.14
CA GLN A 663 15.32 -7.43 -5.81
C GLN A 663 14.30 -7.44 -6.94
N LEU A 664 13.89 -8.63 -7.38
CA LEU A 664 12.87 -8.77 -8.40
C LEU A 664 11.49 -8.89 -7.73
N TYR A 665 10.60 -7.95 -8.05
CA TYR A 665 9.22 -7.92 -7.60
C TYR A 665 8.28 -8.16 -8.77
N PHE A 666 7.27 -9.00 -8.62
CA PHE A 666 6.30 -9.26 -9.68
C PHE A 666 4.89 -9.57 -9.17
N LEU A 667 3.88 -9.21 -9.97
CA LEU A 667 2.44 -9.40 -9.72
C LEU A 667 1.87 -10.52 -10.60
N SER A 668 1.18 -11.49 -10.01
CA SER A 668 0.42 -12.52 -10.74
C SER A 668 -1.10 -12.29 -10.66
N GLN A 669 -1.84 -12.80 -11.65
CA GLN A 669 -3.29 -12.68 -11.78
C GLN A 669 -4.10 -13.32 -10.63
N HIS A 670 -3.63 -14.44 -10.08
CA HIS A 670 -4.27 -15.11 -8.92
C HIS A 670 -3.56 -14.85 -7.60
N MET A 671 -2.33 -14.32 -7.68
CA MET A 671 -1.54 -13.96 -6.53
C MET A 671 -0.92 -12.62 -6.80
N VAL A 672 -1.47 -11.64 -6.12
CA VAL A 672 -0.77 -10.40 -5.94
C VAL A 672 0.56 -10.68 -5.21
N ASN A 673 1.65 -10.30 -5.87
CA ASN A 673 3.01 -10.09 -5.35
C ASN A 673 3.80 -11.31 -4.86
N SER A 674 4.76 -11.72 -5.69
CA SER A 674 5.87 -12.58 -5.31
C SER A 674 7.19 -11.86 -5.57
N SER A 675 8.15 -12.08 -4.66
CA SER A 675 9.53 -11.62 -4.78
C SER A 675 10.45 -12.81 -4.53
N ALA A 676 11.54 -12.93 -5.28
CA ALA A 676 12.59 -13.90 -4.97
C ALA A 676 13.56 -13.25 -3.96
N ALA A 677 13.67 -13.79 -2.75
CA ALA A 677 14.60 -13.27 -1.74
C ALA A 677 15.30 -14.42 -1.01
N GLY A 678 16.64 -14.44 -1.09
CA GLY A 678 17.50 -15.29 -0.27
C GLY A 678 17.43 -14.92 1.21
N SER A 679 17.53 -15.93 2.07
CA SER A 679 17.38 -15.83 3.52
C SER A 679 18.60 -15.22 4.23
N ALA A 680 18.33 -14.39 5.23
CA ALA A 680 19.16 -14.33 6.44
C ALA A 680 18.23 -14.20 7.66
N GLN A 681 18.10 -15.28 8.43
CA GLN A 681 17.68 -15.23 9.83
C GLN A 681 18.95 -15.24 10.69
N PRO A 682 18.99 -14.56 11.84
CA PRO A 682 19.73 -15.05 12.98
C PRO A 682 18.75 -15.69 13.97
N ASN A 683 18.84 -17.01 14.08
CA ASN A 683 18.25 -17.75 15.20
C ASN A 683 18.94 -17.35 16.50
N ALA A 684 18.12 -17.28 17.55
CA ALA A 684 18.51 -17.11 18.93
C ALA A 684 19.54 -18.14 19.39
N LEU A 685 20.53 -17.68 20.15
CA LEU A 685 21.32 -18.52 21.07
C LEU A 685 21.27 -17.91 22.47
N ILE A 686 20.91 -18.79 23.40
CA ILE A 686 20.75 -18.61 24.84
C ILE A 686 22.09 -18.17 25.47
N GLY A 687 22.03 -17.15 26.32
CA GLY A 687 23.14 -16.73 27.17
C GLY A 687 22.65 -15.83 28.29
N SER A 688 22.49 -16.41 29.48
CA SER A 688 22.30 -15.73 30.76
C SER A 688 23.26 -14.54 30.96
N HIS A 689 22.78 -13.42 31.49
CA HIS A 689 23.32 -12.79 32.71
C HIS A 689 22.57 -11.49 33.07
N HIS A 690 22.11 -11.47 34.33
CA HIS A 690 22.00 -10.36 35.29
C HIS A 690 21.39 -9.00 34.90
N SER A 691 20.31 -8.69 35.62
CA SER A 691 19.84 -7.36 35.97
C SER A 691 20.93 -6.47 36.58
N PRO A 692 20.73 -5.15 36.55
CA PRO A 692 20.38 -4.53 37.83
C PRO A 692 19.27 -3.48 37.75
N SER A 693 18.50 -3.50 38.83
CA SER A 693 17.59 -2.50 39.36
C SER A 693 18.26 -1.17 39.72
N ALA A 694 17.57 -0.05 39.51
CA ALA A 694 17.47 1.16 40.36
C ALA A 694 16.83 2.29 39.54
N GLN A 695 16.02 3.22 40.02
CA GLN A 695 15.44 3.49 41.33
C GLN A 695 14.28 4.48 41.06
N ARG A 696 13.17 4.29 41.79
CA ARG A 696 12.16 5.33 41.99
C ARG A 696 12.76 6.42 42.86
N SER A 697 12.48 7.67 42.54
CA SER A 697 12.45 8.74 43.54
C SER A 697 11.22 9.62 43.31
N SER A 698 10.27 9.44 44.23
CA SER A 698 9.15 10.31 44.53
C SER A 698 9.60 11.65 45.12
N SER A 699 8.91 12.72 44.77
CA SER A 699 8.72 13.86 45.68
C SER A 699 7.39 14.55 45.41
N SER A 700 6.51 14.44 46.38
CA SER A 700 5.25 15.14 46.56
C SER A 700 5.49 16.59 47.05
N ILE A 701 4.56 17.51 46.75
CA ILE A 701 4.14 18.62 47.62
C ILE A 701 2.70 19.05 47.24
N ARG A 702 1.93 19.38 48.28
CA ARG A 702 0.48 19.59 48.40
C ARG A 702 -0.04 20.97 47.94
N GLU A 703 -1.30 20.93 47.49
CA GLU A 703 -2.45 21.87 47.58
C GLU A 703 -2.27 23.31 48.09
N VAL A 704 -2.91 24.29 47.40
CA VAL A 704 -4.03 25.14 47.91
C VAL A 704 -4.78 25.82 46.72
N ARG A 705 -6.09 26.00 46.91
CA ARG A 705 -7.21 26.45 46.04
C ARG A 705 -7.12 27.88 45.46
N SER A 706 -7.67 28.11 44.25
CA SER A 706 -8.91 28.91 43.99
C SER A 706 -9.08 29.45 42.54
N SER A 707 -10.27 29.18 42.00
CA SER A 707 -11.11 29.90 41.00
C SER A 707 -10.56 30.62 39.75
N ALA A 708 -11.20 30.26 38.62
CA ALA A 708 -11.60 31.05 37.44
C ALA A 708 -10.82 30.81 36.12
N ARG A 709 -11.57 30.33 35.12
CA ARG A 709 -11.28 30.21 33.66
C ARG A 709 -11.15 31.60 32.99
N PRO A 710 -10.77 31.76 31.68
CA PRO A 710 -10.59 30.75 30.62
C PRO A 710 -9.31 30.84 29.75
N TYR A 711 -9.01 29.70 29.09
CA TYR A 711 -8.36 29.47 27.79
C TYR A 711 -7.26 30.42 27.28
N THR A 712 -6.06 29.86 27.02
CA THR A 712 -5.30 30.09 25.77
C THR A 712 -4.19 29.04 25.60
N ALA A 713 -3.92 28.73 24.33
CA ALA A 713 -3.17 27.59 23.82
C ALA A 713 -1.68 27.59 24.21
N GLY A 714 -1.16 26.39 24.48
CA GLY A 714 0.26 26.09 24.63
C GLY A 714 0.96 25.89 23.28
N LEU A 715 2.19 26.39 23.25
CA LEU A 715 3.21 26.39 22.19
C LEU A 715 3.55 25.01 21.62
N PRO A 716 4.30 24.99 20.48
CA PRO A 716 5.66 24.49 20.61
C PRO A 716 6.77 25.42 20.08
N MET A 717 7.88 25.35 20.83
CA MET A 717 9.30 25.56 20.50
C MET A 717 9.69 25.07 19.09
N SER A 718 10.78 25.47 18.42
CA SER A 718 11.78 26.53 18.54
C SER A 718 12.53 26.54 17.20
N LEU A 719 12.56 27.66 16.48
CA LEU A 719 13.40 27.83 15.28
C LEU A 719 14.57 28.74 15.63
N THR A 720 15.72 28.13 15.92
CA THR A 720 16.99 28.83 16.02
C THR A 720 17.69 28.77 14.67
N HIS A 721 17.36 29.69 13.76
CA HIS A 721 18.29 30.14 12.72
C HIS A 721 17.95 31.59 12.34
N VAL A 722 18.99 32.42 12.35
CA VAL A 722 18.97 33.87 12.27
C VAL A 722 18.42 34.36 10.94
N SER A 723 17.28 35.08 10.95
CA SER A 723 16.79 35.87 9.83
C SER A 723 17.06 37.36 10.08
N SER A 724 17.62 38.03 9.08
CA SER A 724 18.02 39.44 9.11
C SER A 724 16.83 40.41 9.25
N PRO A 725 16.97 41.57 9.91
CA PRO A 725 15.86 42.51 10.17
C PRO A 725 15.15 43.05 8.91
N SER A 726 15.82 43.02 7.76
CA SER A 726 15.30 43.47 6.47
C SER A 726 14.11 42.66 5.96
N GLN A 727 14.03 41.36 6.29
CA GLN A 727 12.89 40.51 5.91
C GLN A 727 11.61 40.86 6.69
N LEU A 728 11.74 41.44 7.90
CA LEU A 728 10.62 41.76 8.77
C LEU A 728 9.88 43.04 8.34
N LEU A 729 10.53 43.89 7.55
CA LEU A 729 9.94 45.10 6.96
C LEU A 729 9.11 44.81 5.69
N GLN A 730 9.28 43.63 5.09
CA GLN A 730 8.54 43.22 3.90
C GLN A 730 7.31 42.36 4.23
N THR A 731 7.15 41.93 5.48
CA THR A 731 6.00 41.14 5.91
C THR A 731 4.80 42.03 6.28
N PRO A 732 3.58 41.71 5.80
CA PRO A 732 2.39 42.50 6.09
C PRO A 732 2.01 42.47 7.58
N ALA A 733 1.51 43.59 8.10
CA ALA A 733 1.41 43.89 9.54
C ALA A 733 0.57 42.90 10.38
N HIS A 734 -0.31 42.12 9.77
CA HIS A 734 -1.17 41.14 10.46
C HIS A 734 -0.45 39.81 10.78
N VAL A 735 0.75 39.61 10.24
CA VAL A 735 1.59 38.41 10.47
C VAL A 735 2.68 38.69 11.52
N LEU A 736 2.81 39.94 11.98
CA LEU A 736 3.85 40.33 12.92
C LEU A 736 3.54 39.86 14.35
N PRO A 737 4.52 39.27 15.06
CA PRO A 737 4.38 38.98 16.48
C PRO A 737 4.31 40.28 17.31
N SER A 738 3.94 40.15 18.58
CA SER A 738 3.76 41.29 19.49
C SER A 738 4.99 42.21 19.56
N THR A 739 4.75 43.52 19.71
CA THR A 739 5.79 44.56 19.69
C THR A 739 6.87 44.36 20.76
N SER A 740 6.54 43.74 21.89
CA SER A 740 7.50 43.38 22.94
C SER A 740 8.51 42.32 22.48
N TYR A 741 8.05 41.35 21.68
CA TYR A 741 8.89 40.29 21.13
C TYR A 741 9.86 40.85 20.09
N LEU A 742 9.37 41.69 19.18
CA LEU A 742 10.18 42.38 18.17
C LEU A 742 11.23 43.31 18.80
N CYS A 743 10.87 44.02 19.87
CA CYS A 743 11.80 44.90 20.58
C CYS A 743 12.96 44.11 21.22
N SER A 744 12.68 42.92 21.79
CA SER A 744 13.72 42.07 22.35
C SER A 744 14.70 41.52 21.30
N MET A 745 14.22 41.22 20.10
CA MET A 745 15.05 40.78 18.98
C MET A 745 15.88 41.92 18.40
N PHE A 746 15.31 43.12 18.31
CA PHE A 746 16.02 44.32 17.84
C PHE A 746 17.12 44.76 18.81
N VAL A 747 16.87 44.70 20.12
CA VAL A 747 17.90 44.99 21.14
C VAL A 747 19.02 43.95 21.11
N ARG A 748 18.69 42.67 20.87
CA ARG A 748 19.70 41.61 20.70
C ARG A 748 20.52 41.76 19.42
N SER A 749 19.93 42.23 18.32
CA SER A 749 20.68 42.47 17.08
C SER A 749 21.60 43.68 17.18
N LEU A 750 21.21 44.71 17.95
CA LEU A 750 22.09 45.85 18.27
C LEU A 750 23.29 45.46 19.14
N LEU A 751 23.18 44.40 19.96
CA LEU A 751 24.27 43.90 20.81
C LEU A 751 25.32 43.08 20.07
N ILE A 752 25.01 42.58 18.86
CA ILE A 752 25.90 41.71 18.08
C ILE A 752 26.89 42.52 17.20
N SER A 753 26.69 43.83 17.03
CA SER A 753 27.48 44.65 16.09
C SER A 753 28.81 45.21 16.65
N VAL A 754 29.23 44.85 17.87
CA VAL A 754 30.43 45.46 18.51
C VAL A 754 31.60 44.50 18.69
N THR A 755 31.47 43.19 18.46
CA THR A 755 32.50 42.22 18.87
C THR A 755 33.04 41.27 17.81
N ASP A 756 33.02 41.60 16.52
CA ASP A 756 33.81 40.83 15.53
C ASP A 756 34.29 41.72 14.39
N ASN A 757 35.44 42.38 14.60
CA ASN A 757 36.29 42.90 13.53
C ASN A 757 37.67 43.31 14.08
N ARG A 758 38.49 42.33 14.51
CA ARG A 758 39.96 42.47 14.49
C ARG A 758 40.65 41.14 14.16
N SER A 759 41.29 41.15 13.00
CA SER A 759 42.26 40.20 12.45
C SER A 759 43.46 39.94 13.37
N VAL A 760 44.07 38.74 13.29
CA VAL A 760 45.53 38.54 13.10
C VAL A 760 45.80 37.16 12.48
N THR A 761 46.57 37.18 11.40
CA THR A 761 47.27 36.10 10.68
C THR A 761 48.52 35.62 11.43
N GLN A 762 48.90 34.32 11.36
CA GLN A 762 50.29 33.91 11.07
C GLN A 762 50.52 32.39 10.94
N TYR A 763 51.57 32.09 10.18
CA TYR A 763 51.98 30.83 9.55
C TYR A 763 52.72 29.82 10.46
N SER A 764 52.68 28.56 9.99
CA SER A 764 53.57 27.39 10.15
C SER A 764 54.91 27.52 10.90
N TYR A 765 55.28 26.47 11.65
CA TYR A 765 56.53 25.70 11.43
C TYR A 765 56.46 24.28 12.02
N SER A 766 56.99 23.34 11.25
CA SER A 766 57.22 21.92 11.52
C SER A 766 58.54 21.69 12.26
N THR A 767 58.62 20.64 13.09
CA THR A 767 59.87 19.88 13.30
C THR A 767 59.57 18.42 13.67
N ASN A 768 59.91 17.51 12.75
CA ASN A 768 60.23 16.12 13.04
C ASN A 768 61.66 16.04 13.59
N THR A 769 61.95 15.18 14.56
CA THR A 769 63.23 14.43 14.60
C THR A 769 63.10 13.14 15.41
N HIS A 770 63.86 12.16 14.94
CA HIS A 770 63.90 10.74 15.26
C HIS A 770 64.39 10.39 16.68
N SER A 771 63.93 9.24 17.17
CA SER A 771 64.66 8.43 18.16
C SER A 771 65.47 7.34 17.45
N SER A 772 66.74 7.18 17.82
CA SER A 772 67.54 5.98 17.62
C SER A 772 68.33 5.69 18.90
N ALA A 773 68.48 4.40 19.17
CA ALA A 773 68.88 3.77 20.41
C ALA A 773 70.38 3.91 20.76
N PHE A 774 70.75 3.83 22.05
CA PHE A 774 71.42 2.67 22.68
C PHE A 774 72.00 2.99 24.09
N THR A 775 71.80 2.04 25.01
CA THR A 775 72.61 1.66 26.20
C THR A 775 72.90 2.62 27.38
N GLY A 776 72.52 2.14 28.58
CA GLY A 776 73.52 1.82 29.61
C GLY A 776 73.39 2.46 31.01
N PHE A 777 73.10 1.61 32.00
CA PHE A 777 73.51 1.64 33.41
C PHE A 777 72.81 2.49 34.50
N ILE A 778 72.01 1.78 35.32
CA ILE A 778 71.97 1.65 36.80
C ILE A 778 72.42 2.85 37.68
N LEU A 779 71.53 3.38 38.55
CA LEU A 779 71.65 3.37 40.04
C LEU A 779 70.52 4.13 40.80
N HIS A 780 70.35 3.70 42.04
CA HIS A 780 69.34 3.96 43.07
C HIS A 780 69.21 5.40 43.62
N GLY A 781 68.08 5.64 44.32
CA GLY A 781 68.02 6.42 45.57
C GLY A 781 67.39 7.81 45.42
N SER A 782 66.14 8.04 45.82
CA SER A 782 65.67 8.28 47.20
C SER A 782 65.64 9.78 47.61
N THR A 783 64.53 10.12 48.27
CA THR A 783 64.29 11.19 49.26
C THR A 783 63.96 12.65 48.85
N SER A 784 62.78 13.06 49.33
CA SER A 784 62.43 14.29 50.08
C SER A 784 62.28 15.65 49.37
N VAL A 785 61.02 16.07 49.17
CA VAL A 785 60.27 17.23 49.80
C VAL A 785 61.12 18.20 50.65
N PRO A 786 60.82 19.53 50.85
CA PRO A 786 59.64 20.39 50.54
C PRO A 786 60.00 21.65 49.71
N LYS A 787 59.12 22.56 49.29
CA LYS A 787 57.88 23.18 49.84
C LYS A 787 56.90 23.48 48.72
#